data_AF-A0A1M6BIP8-F1
#
_entry.id   AF-A0A1M6BIP8-F1
#
_cell.length_a   1.000
_cell.length_b   1.000
_cell.length_c   1.000
_cell.angle_alpha   90.00
_cell.angle_beta   90.00
_cell.angle_gamma   90.00
#
_symmetry.space_group_name_H-M   'P 1'
#
loop_
_entity.id
_entity.type
_entity.pdbx_description
1 polymer ?
#
loop_
_entity_poly.entity_id
_entity_poly.type
_entity_poly.pdbx_seq_one_letter_code
_entity_poly.pdbx_strand_id
1 'polypeptide(L)'
;MSDSTEFGLPEDPQRPRAQVRSGVSPRYAQLATFMRLRHDPAPVGRDVVVVGAPYDGGTSYRPGARFAPRAIRHESCLIHGTGIDRGPNVFELIDVVDGGDIDLSPFSMDLAMETATEALTSLLADNAAFLMLGGDHSLSLAALRAVRRKHGKVAVLHLDAHSDTNPPVYGGTYHHGTPFRWAIEEGLIEPGHMVQLGIRGHNPRPDSLDYARGHGVRVITAQECADRPLADVAGEIRDVVGGLPLYVSVDIDVVDPAHAPGTGTPAPGGLSSREVLSLLSLVGDLNPVGFDVVEVSPTYDHSGITALLAAEIGAELLYQYARGTGRTRTPAPPRTEAEPKSEGSTMSLPVPSVVRLDDDADHLRALRARLPRVPRLDLSGFFATAAEVAQELPPELRRALRDFRREGNTEGYLLLTGLPVEESELPTTPTSTPAPVQRPLLAMEAWLALVGRELGLPTGYQELREGTVLQDVYPSPNAHYLSSETSETLLEFHTEMAYHRHQPHFVMLACSRADHERKAATLVGSVRKALTLVDDSVREALHRKPMRCHVDMAFRPAPDADPVYSVAVLDGPREDPLLAYDRELLDPVDLPAKQALATLSDALDEVTEPVLLKPGDLLIVDNYRTTHARTPFTPRWDGKDRWLHRMYIRVPERMDGTAEPGDVVGFVGR
;
A
#
# COMPACT_ATOMS: atom_id res chain seq x y z
N MET A 1 -18.30 -14.53 -44.16
CA MET A 1 -17.89 -15.40 -43.05
C MET A 1 -18.26 -14.67 -41.79
N SER A 2 -19.29 -15.17 -41.11
CA SER A 2 -19.79 -14.69 -39.82
C SER A 2 -18.74 -14.96 -38.75
N ASP A 3 -18.49 -13.99 -37.88
CA ASP A 3 -17.92 -14.29 -36.57
C ASP A 3 -18.83 -13.73 -35.48
N SER A 4 -19.10 -14.61 -34.55
CA SER A 4 -20.08 -14.53 -33.49
C SER A 4 -19.34 -14.42 -32.16
N THR A 5 -19.40 -13.26 -31.52
CA THR A 5 -19.05 -13.01 -30.12
C THR A 5 -19.76 -11.71 -29.71
N GLU A 6 -20.31 -11.50 -28.53
CA GLU A 6 -20.56 -12.30 -27.34
C GLU A 6 -21.59 -11.49 -26.51
N PHE A 7 -22.42 -12.17 -25.74
CA PHE A 7 -23.33 -11.56 -24.79
C PHE A 7 -22.53 -10.93 -23.63
N GLY A 8 -22.63 -9.61 -23.47
CA GLY A 8 -22.14 -8.89 -22.29
C GLY A 8 -22.64 -7.46 -22.32
N LEU A 9 -23.29 -6.99 -21.24
CA LEU A 9 -23.66 -5.59 -21.08
C LEU A 9 -22.42 -4.69 -21.15
N PRO A 10 -22.53 -3.45 -21.65
CA PRO A 10 -21.40 -2.53 -21.72
C PRO A 10 -20.87 -2.22 -20.31
N GLU A 11 -19.61 -2.60 -20.04
CA GLU A 11 -18.94 -2.34 -18.77
C GLU A 11 -18.43 -0.89 -18.69
N ASP A 12 -18.62 -0.27 -17.52
CA ASP A 12 -18.16 1.06 -17.15
C ASP A 12 -16.61 1.17 -17.17
N PRO A 13 -16.02 2.04 -18.00
CA PRO A 13 -14.57 2.21 -18.13
C PRO A 13 -13.90 2.91 -16.94
N GLN A 14 -14.64 3.44 -15.97
CA GLN A 14 -14.11 4.18 -14.81
C GLN A 14 -13.89 3.32 -13.55
N ARG A 15 -14.21 2.02 -13.57
CA ARG A 15 -14.02 1.13 -12.41
C ARG A 15 -12.67 0.42 -12.44
N PRO A 16 -11.83 0.53 -11.39
CA PRO A 16 -10.70 -0.37 -11.18
C PRO A 16 -11.24 -1.81 -11.11
N ARG A 17 -10.68 -2.71 -11.91
CA ARG A 17 -11.13 -4.11 -11.96
C ARG A 17 -10.45 -4.92 -10.87
N ALA A 18 -11.21 -5.83 -10.27
CA ALA A 18 -10.70 -6.78 -9.28
C ALA A 18 -9.65 -7.74 -9.88
N GLN A 19 -9.75 -8.12 -11.16
CA GLN A 19 -8.84 -9.08 -11.81
C GLN A 19 -8.20 -8.56 -13.11
N VAL A 20 -7.02 -9.08 -13.44
CA VAL A 20 -6.35 -8.88 -14.74
C VAL A 20 -7.14 -9.55 -15.88
N ARG A 21 -7.39 -8.83 -16.99
CA ARG A 21 -8.17 -9.36 -18.12
C ARG A 21 -7.44 -10.51 -18.83
N SER A 22 -8.12 -11.67 -18.94
CA SER A 22 -7.61 -12.84 -19.68
C SER A 22 -7.38 -12.59 -21.18
N GLY A 23 -8.14 -11.66 -21.79
CA GLY A 23 -7.93 -11.24 -23.19
C GLY A 23 -6.82 -10.20 -23.39
N VAL A 24 -6.22 -9.68 -22.31
CA VAL A 24 -5.13 -8.69 -22.35
C VAL A 24 -3.79 -9.33 -21.99
N SER A 25 -3.79 -10.23 -21.00
CA SER A 25 -2.57 -10.92 -20.57
C SER A 25 -2.85 -12.41 -20.35
N PRO A 26 -2.03 -13.31 -20.94
CA PRO A 26 -2.21 -14.74 -20.78
C PRO A 26 -2.12 -15.13 -19.30
N ARG A 27 -2.87 -16.16 -18.90
CA ARG A 27 -3.04 -16.54 -17.49
C ARG A 27 -1.77 -17.05 -16.82
N TYR A 28 -0.82 -17.55 -17.61
CA TYR A 28 0.49 -17.99 -17.14
C TYR A 28 1.50 -16.84 -16.94
N ALA A 29 1.09 -15.57 -17.09
CA ALA A 29 1.95 -14.40 -16.98
C ALA A 29 1.44 -13.38 -15.95
N GLN A 30 2.28 -12.38 -15.64
CA GLN A 30 2.10 -11.35 -14.60
C GLN A 30 2.40 -11.84 -13.19
N LEU A 31 2.26 -10.92 -12.22
CA LEU A 31 2.34 -11.24 -10.80
C LEU A 31 1.27 -12.27 -10.45
N ALA A 32 1.68 -13.38 -9.83
CA ALA A 32 0.79 -14.45 -9.41
C ALA A 32 0.16 -14.11 -8.06
N THR A 33 -0.82 -13.21 -8.06
CA THR A 33 -1.75 -13.00 -6.94
C THR A 33 -2.87 -14.04 -6.98
N PHE A 34 -3.55 -14.26 -5.84
CA PHE A 34 -4.65 -15.20 -5.74
C PHE A 34 -5.75 -14.82 -6.74
N MET A 35 -6.14 -15.78 -7.59
CA MET A 35 -7.10 -15.60 -8.69
C MET A 35 -6.79 -14.38 -9.57
N ARG A 36 -5.52 -13.96 -9.67
CA ARG A 36 -5.09 -12.74 -10.39
C ARG A 36 -5.78 -11.46 -9.89
N LEU A 37 -6.08 -11.41 -8.60
CA LEU A 37 -6.62 -10.24 -7.92
C LEU A 37 -5.65 -9.07 -7.94
N ARG A 38 -6.17 -7.84 -7.82
CA ARG A 38 -5.34 -6.66 -7.54
C ARG A 38 -4.57 -6.87 -6.24
N HIS A 39 -3.26 -6.64 -6.30
CA HIS A 39 -2.42 -6.56 -5.09
C HIS A 39 -2.64 -5.21 -4.40
N ASP A 40 -2.94 -5.23 -3.12
CA ASP A 40 -3.18 -4.05 -2.28
C ASP A 40 -2.60 -4.32 -0.88
N PRO A 41 -1.33 -3.94 -0.60
CA PRO A 41 -0.63 -4.31 0.63
C PRO A 41 -1.15 -3.57 1.88
N ALA A 42 -1.98 -2.54 1.71
CA ALA A 42 -2.62 -1.81 2.81
C ALA A 42 -4.13 -1.67 2.54
N PRO A 43 -4.85 -2.81 2.50
CA PRO A 43 -6.25 -2.80 2.09
C PRO A 43 -7.12 -2.21 3.21
N VAL A 44 -8.03 -1.31 2.84
CA VAL A 44 -9.01 -0.68 3.74
C VAL A 44 -10.39 -0.73 3.10
N GLY A 45 -11.40 -1.08 3.90
CA GLY A 45 -12.80 -1.09 3.49
C GLY A 45 -13.15 -2.22 2.51
N ARG A 46 -12.37 -3.31 2.48
CA ARG A 46 -12.62 -4.47 1.62
C ARG A 46 -13.58 -5.44 2.27
N ASP A 47 -14.31 -6.18 1.44
CA ASP A 47 -15.21 -7.23 1.92
C ASP A 47 -14.42 -8.45 2.37
N VAL A 48 -13.43 -8.88 1.58
CA VAL A 48 -12.49 -9.93 1.95
C VAL A 48 -11.09 -9.54 1.50
N VAL A 49 -10.09 -9.73 2.36
CA VAL A 49 -8.68 -9.66 1.98
C VAL A 49 -8.10 -11.08 1.94
N VAL A 50 -7.47 -11.45 0.83
CA VAL A 50 -6.67 -12.67 0.75
C VAL A 50 -5.27 -12.37 1.27
N VAL A 51 -4.80 -13.11 2.26
CA VAL A 51 -3.49 -12.90 2.89
C VAL A 51 -2.75 -14.23 3.02
N GLY A 52 -1.46 -14.27 2.72
CA GLY A 52 -0.64 -15.47 2.90
C GLY A 52 0.05 -15.49 4.26
N ALA A 53 0.20 -16.67 4.86
CA ALA A 53 0.88 -16.83 6.13
C ALA A 53 1.99 -17.91 6.04
N PRO A 54 3.16 -17.59 5.45
CA PRO A 54 4.20 -18.57 5.12
C PRO A 54 4.98 -19.06 6.35
N TYR A 55 4.42 -20.04 7.08
CA TYR A 55 5.04 -20.62 8.28
C TYR A 55 4.93 -22.15 8.32
N ASP A 56 5.88 -22.84 8.96
CA ASP A 56 5.77 -24.29 9.25
C ASP A 56 6.60 -24.71 10.49
N GLY A 57 6.91 -23.75 11.37
CA GLY A 57 7.73 -23.97 12.55
C GLY A 57 7.01 -24.72 13.67
N GLY A 58 5.68 -24.85 13.59
CA GLY A 58 4.84 -25.62 14.51
C GLY A 58 4.62 -27.07 14.10
N THR A 59 5.22 -27.54 13.00
CA THR A 59 4.99 -28.89 12.45
C THR A 59 5.70 -29.99 13.26
N SER A 60 5.05 -31.16 13.35
CA SER A 60 5.60 -32.32 14.08
C SER A 60 6.23 -33.40 13.19
N TYR A 61 5.82 -33.51 11.92
CA TYR A 61 6.29 -34.57 11.03
C TYR A 61 7.01 -34.03 9.78
N ARG A 62 6.29 -33.55 8.76
CA ARG A 62 6.89 -33.04 7.52
C ARG A 62 6.76 -31.52 7.44
N PRO A 63 7.86 -30.76 7.34
CA PRO A 63 7.81 -29.33 7.05
C PRO A 63 7.61 -29.07 5.55
N GLY A 64 7.20 -27.86 5.18
CA GLY A 64 7.02 -27.43 3.78
C GLY A 64 5.84 -26.49 3.56
N ALA A 65 4.94 -26.36 4.55
CA ALA A 65 3.75 -25.51 4.47
C ALA A 65 4.06 -24.01 4.34
N ARG A 66 5.28 -23.58 4.69
CA ARG A 66 5.76 -22.21 4.46
C ARG A 66 5.73 -21.79 2.98
N PHE A 67 5.75 -22.73 2.04
CA PHE A 67 5.68 -22.45 0.59
C PHE A 67 4.26 -22.47 0.02
N ALA A 68 3.26 -22.83 0.84
CA ALA A 68 1.86 -22.91 0.44
C ALA A 68 1.31 -21.63 -0.18
N PRO A 69 1.50 -20.42 0.40
CA PRO A 69 0.84 -19.23 -0.12
C PRO A 69 1.20 -18.95 -1.59
N ARG A 70 2.47 -19.16 -1.95
CA ARG A 70 2.96 -18.98 -3.32
C ARG A 70 2.39 -20.02 -4.28
N ALA A 71 2.38 -21.30 -3.88
CA ALA A 71 1.86 -22.38 -4.72
C ALA A 71 0.36 -22.25 -4.96
N ILE A 72 -0.42 -21.93 -3.92
CA ILE A 72 -1.88 -21.73 -4.02
C ILE A 72 -2.19 -20.57 -4.97
N ARG A 73 -1.48 -19.43 -4.83
CA ARG A 73 -1.64 -18.30 -5.76
C ARG A 73 -1.28 -18.69 -7.20
N HIS A 74 -0.21 -19.45 -7.39
CA HIS A 74 0.19 -19.91 -8.71
C HIS A 74 -0.91 -20.75 -9.38
N GLU A 75 -1.43 -21.76 -8.69
CA GLU A 75 -2.46 -22.66 -9.24
C GLU A 75 -3.83 -21.98 -9.40
N SER A 76 -4.11 -20.92 -8.64
CA SER A 76 -5.37 -20.18 -8.72
C SER A 76 -5.57 -19.37 -10.03
N CYS A 77 -4.53 -19.22 -10.86
CA CYS A 77 -4.55 -18.34 -12.04
C CYS A 77 -5.56 -18.75 -13.13
N LEU A 78 -6.06 -19.99 -13.09
CA LEU A 78 -7.10 -20.48 -13.99
C LEU A 78 -8.53 -20.24 -13.50
N ILE A 79 -8.75 -19.88 -12.24
CA ILE A 79 -10.08 -19.72 -11.66
C ILE A 79 -10.64 -18.31 -12.00
N HIS A 80 -11.79 -18.24 -12.67
CA HIS A 80 -12.40 -16.96 -13.09
C HIS A 80 -13.89 -17.06 -13.37
N GLY A 81 -14.54 -15.88 -13.40
CA GLY A 81 -15.82 -15.68 -14.06
C GLY A 81 -17.04 -16.25 -13.34
N THR A 82 -18.15 -16.30 -14.08
CA THR A 82 -19.41 -16.93 -13.69
C THR A 82 -19.20 -18.43 -13.55
N GLY A 83 -19.45 -18.99 -12.38
CA GLY A 83 -19.35 -20.43 -12.20
C GLY A 83 -20.53 -21.13 -12.86
N ILE A 84 -20.26 -22.22 -13.58
CA ILE A 84 -21.24 -22.99 -14.38
C ILE A 84 -22.48 -23.36 -13.54
N ASP A 85 -22.26 -23.82 -12.31
CA ASP A 85 -23.31 -24.18 -11.35
C ASP A 85 -23.42 -23.20 -10.17
N ARG A 86 -22.60 -22.13 -10.16
CA ARG A 86 -22.47 -21.16 -9.06
C ARG A 86 -23.09 -19.79 -9.40
N GLY A 87 -23.51 -19.55 -10.63
CA GLY A 87 -24.09 -18.25 -11.00
C GLY A 87 -23.04 -17.14 -11.11
N PRO A 88 -23.39 -15.87 -10.83
CA PRO A 88 -22.61 -14.69 -11.24
C PRO A 88 -21.18 -14.69 -10.69
N ASN A 89 -20.30 -13.94 -11.37
CA ASN A 89 -18.90 -13.82 -10.97
C ASN A 89 -18.80 -13.23 -9.55
N VAL A 90 -18.09 -13.93 -8.65
CA VAL A 90 -17.96 -13.55 -7.23
C VAL A 90 -17.44 -12.11 -7.06
N PHE A 91 -16.53 -11.66 -7.92
CA PHE A 91 -15.95 -10.31 -7.85
C PHE A 91 -16.86 -9.19 -8.39
N GLU A 92 -18.04 -9.54 -8.92
CA GLU A 92 -19.11 -8.59 -9.18
C GLU A 92 -19.97 -8.34 -7.93
N LEU A 93 -19.93 -9.27 -6.97
CA LEU A 93 -20.74 -9.27 -5.75
C LEU A 93 -20.00 -8.66 -4.55
N ILE A 94 -18.70 -8.95 -4.39
CA ILE A 94 -17.87 -8.51 -3.26
C ILE A 94 -16.54 -7.88 -3.73
N ASP A 95 -16.02 -6.93 -2.95
CA ASP A 95 -14.71 -6.32 -3.18
C ASP A 95 -13.59 -7.11 -2.48
N VAL A 96 -12.71 -7.70 -3.28
CA VAL A 96 -11.65 -8.60 -2.83
C VAL A 96 -10.31 -8.16 -3.42
N VAL A 97 -9.28 -8.18 -2.60
CA VAL A 97 -7.89 -7.89 -3.00
C VAL A 97 -6.94 -8.94 -2.40
N ASP A 98 -5.76 -9.07 -3.01
CA ASP A 98 -4.65 -9.83 -2.43
C ASP A 98 -3.76 -8.88 -1.64
N GLY A 99 -3.68 -9.10 -0.33
CA GLY A 99 -2.92 -8.28 0.62
C GLY A 99 -1.44 -8.66 0.75
N GLY A 100 -0.96 -9.66 0.01
CA GLY A 100 0.40 -10.15 0.14
C GLY A 100 0.56 -11.17 1.29
N ASP A 101 1.76 -11.25 1.87
CA ASP A 101 2.11 -12.22 2.91
C ASP A 101 2.34 -11.53 4.26
N ILE A 102 2.12 -12.24 5.36
CA ILE A 102 2.55 -11.84 6.70
C ILE A 102 4.02 -12.25 6.89
N ASP A 103 4.87 -11.31 7.33
CA ASP A 103 6.29 -11.57 7.59
C ASP A 103 6.49 -12.27 8.94
N LEU A 104 6.38 -13.59 8.93
CA LEU A 104 6.48 -14.43 10.13
C LEU A 104 7.93 -14.85 10.41
N SER A 105 8.38 -14.70 11.66
CA SER A 105 9.73 -15.09 12.06
C SER A 105 9.94 -16.60 11.94
N PRO A 106 10.88 -17.10 11.12
CA PRO A 106 11.13 -18.54 10.98
C PRO A 106 11.93 -19.12 12.16
N PHE A 107 12.37 -18.29 13.10
CA PHE A 107 13.28 -18.67 14.19
C PHE A 107 12.62 -18.72 15.56
N SER A 108 11.43 -18.13 15.71
CA SER A 108 10.71 -18.07 16.98
C SER A 108 9.22 -18.25 16.76
N MET A 109 8.68 -19.32 17.34
CA MET A 109 7.24 -19.61 17.30
C MET A 109 6.43 -18.56 18.04
N ASP A 110 6.89 -18.12 19.21
CA ASP A 110 6.20 -17.09 19.99
C ASP A 110 6.12 -15.77 19.22
N LEU A 111 7.23 -15.36 18.58
CA LEU A 111 7.25 -14.15 17.77
C LEU A 111 6.37 -14.29 16.52
N ALA A 112 6.40 -15.44 15.83
CA ALA A 112 5.53 -15.69 14.70
C ALA A 112 4.04 -15.60 15.10
N MET A 113 3.65 -16.17 16.24
CA MET A 113 2.28 -16.11 16.75
C MET A 113 1.86 -14.68 17.13
N GLU A 114 2.75 -13.91 17.75
CA GLU A 114 2.52 -12.50 18.08
C GLU A 114 2.31 -11.66 16.81
N THR A 115 3.26 -11.74 15.87
CA THR A 115 3.20 -11.03 14.58
C THR A 115 1.96 -11.41 13.78
N ALA A 116 1.62 -12.70 13.69
CA ALA A 116 0.41 -13.15 13.01
C ALA A 116 -0.85 -12.56 13.66
N THR A 117 -0.92 -12.56 14.99
CA THR A 117 -2.09 -12.05 15.74
C THR A 117 -2.28 -10.55 15.49
N GLU A 118 -1.19 -9.78 15.52
CA GLU A 118 -1.20 -8.34 15.30
C GLU A 118 -1.56 -8.00 13.85
N ALA A 119 -0.90 -8.64 12.88
CA ALA A 119 -1.16 -8.43 11.46
C ALA A 119 -2.62 -8.73 11.10
N LEU A 120 -3.16 -9.89 11.52
CA LEU A 120 -4.55 -10.26 11.26
C LEU A 120 -5.54 -9.38 12.02
N THR A 121 -5.20 -8.92 13.23
CA THR A 121 -6.06 -7.97 13.97
C THR A 121 -6.15 -6.64 13.23
N SER A 122 -5.00 -6.10 12.81
CA SER A 122 -4.92 -4.84 12.07
C SER A 122 -5.69 -4.95 10.75
N LEU A 123 -5.43 -6.01 10.00
CA LEU A 123 -6.11 -6.28 8.73
C LEU A 123 -7.64 -6.36 8.90
N LEU A 124 -8.10 -7.07 9.93
CA LEU A 124 -9.53 -7.24 10.19
C LEU A 124 -10.17 -5.98 10.79
N ALA A 125 -9.42 -5.06 11.41
CA ALA A 125 -9.98 -3.82 11.92
C ALA A 125 -10.60 -2.99 10.77
N ASP A 126 -9.90 -2.89 9.66
CA ASP A 126 -10.26 -2.05 8.51
C ASP A 126 -11.04 -2.78 7.40
N ASN A 127 -11.18 -4.11 7.48
CA ASN A 127 -11.82 -4.94 6.44
C ASN A 127 -12.86 -5.89 7.02
N ALA A 128 -13.83 -6.36 6.24
CA ALA A 128 -14.95 -7.13 6.78
C ALA A 128 -14.57 -8.58 7.15
N ALA A 129 -13.71 -9.24 6.36
CA ALA A 129 -13.20 -10.58 6.60
C ALA A 129 -11.81 -10.77 5.95
N PHE A 130 -11.14 -11.89 6.24
CA PHE A 130 -9.95 -12.34 5.52
C PHE A 130 -10.06 -13.81 5.11
N LEU A 131 -9.32 -14.17 4.06
CA LEU A 131 -8.97 -15.54 3.69
C LEU A 131 -7.46 -15.70 3.86
N MET A 132 -7.05 -16.42 4.90
CA MET A 132 -5.64 -16.74 5.15
C MET A 132 -5.24 -17.99 4.37
N LEU A 133 -4.16 -17.90 3.60
CA LEU A 133 -3.64 -19.01 2.79
C LEU A 133 -2.30 -19.50 3.33
N GLY A 134 -2.20 -20.81 3.51
CA GLY A 134 -0.96 -21.47 3.87
C GLY A 134 -0.57 -21.32 5.33
N GLY A 135 0.63 -21.83 5.62
CA GLY A 135 1.07 -21.98 7.01
C GLY A 135 0.73 -23.37 7.56
N ASP A 136 1.40 -23.75 8.64
CA ASP A 136 0.92 -24.84 9.49
C ASP A 136 -0.28 -24.39 10.33
N HIS A 137 -1.03 -25.35 10.88
CA HIS A 137 -2.31 -25.09 11.54
C HIS A 137 -2.20 -24.26 12.83
N SER A 138 -1.00 -24.04 13.37
CA SER A 138 -0.85 -23.24 14.59
C SER A 138 -1.32 -21.79 14.43
N LEU A 139 -1.26 -21.25 13.22
CA LEU A 139 -1.63 -19.87 12.91
C LEU A 139 -3.14 -19.60 13.01
N SER A 140 -3.99 -20.64 12.98
CA SER A 140 -5.42 -20.48 13.19
C SER A 140 -5.75 -19.95 14.59
N LEU A 141 -4.89 -20.18 15.59
CA LEU A 141 -5.02 -19.52 16.90
C LEU A 141 -4.84 -17.99 16.79
N ALA A 142 -3.88 -17.52 16.00
CA ALA A 142 -3.66 -16.09 15.77
C ALA A 142 -4.86 -15.46 15.03
N ALA A 143 -5.38 -16.16 14.02
CA ALA A 143 -6.57 -15.77 13.29
C ALA A 143 -7.80 -15.66 14.21
N LEU A 144 -8.04 -16.64 15.07
CA LEU A 144 -9.14 -16.62 16.04
C LEU A 144 -9.00 -15.51 17.07
N ARG A 145 -7.77 -15.19 17.53
CA ARG A 145 -7.53 -14.03 18.41
C ARG A 145 -7.92 -12.72 17.73
N ALA A 146 -7.57 -12.55 16.45
CA ALA A 146 -7.97 -11.39 15.65
C ALA A 146 -9.50 -11.30 15.46
N VAL A 147 -10.13 -12.40 15.05
CA VAL A 147 -11.59 -12.48 14.84
C VAL A 147 -12.34 -12.19 16.13
N ARG A 148 -11.88 -12.72 17.27
CA ARG A 148 -12.48 -12.49 18.59
C ARG A 148 -12.54 -11.01 18.96
N ARG A 149 -11.50 -10.23 18.62
CA ARG A 149 -11.43 -8.79 18.91
C ARG A 149 -12.52 -8.01 18.19
N LYS A 150 -12.89 -8.39 16.96
CA LYS A 150 -13.91 -7.71 16.16
C LYS A 150 -15.33 -8.25 16.40
N HIS A 151 -15.49 -9.56 16.43
CA HIS A 151 -16.82 -10.20 16.36
C HIS A 151 -17.32 -10.76 17.68
N GLY A 152 -16.49 -10.77 18.72
CA GLY A 152 -16.81 -11.49 19.94
C GLY A 152 -16.53 -12.98 19.82
N LYS A 153 -17.12 -13.82 20.67
CA LYS A 153 -16.97 -15.27 20.54
C LYS A 153 -17.61 -15.74 19.24
N VAL A 154 -16.95 -16.67 18.56
CA VAL A 154 -17.41 -17.20 17.28
C VAL A 154 -17.69 -18.71 17.35
N ALA A 155 -18.54 -19.18 16.44
CA ALA A 155 -18.63 -20.59 16.06
C ALA A 155 -17.43 -20.96 15.18
N VAL A 156 -17.08 -22.24 15.15
CA VAL A 156 -15.99 -22.76 14.31
C VAL A 156 -16.46 -23.99 13.54
N LEU A 157 -16.25 -23.96 12.22
CA LEU A 157 -16.29 -25.16 11.39
C LEU A 157 -14.85 -25.54 11.04
N HIS A 158 -14.39 -26.66 11.61
CA HIS A 158 -13.04 -27.17 11.48
C HIS A 158 -13.07 -28.46 10.65
N LEU A 159 -12.52 -28.41 9.43
CA LEU A 159 -12.38 -29.57 8.56
C LEU A 159 -10.94 -30.07 8.64
N ASP A 160 -10.74 -31.26 9.22
CA ASP A 160 -9.41 -31.79 9.54
C ASP A 160 -9.45 -33.32 9.75
N ALA A 161 -8.35 -34.02 9.51
CA ALA A 161 -8.17 -35.40 9.95
C ALA A 161 -7.88 -35.54 11.46
N HIS A 162 -7.38 -34.48 12.09
CA HIS A 162 -6.90 -34.40 13.46
C HIS A 162 -7.73 -33.40 14.29
N SER A 163 -7.73 -33.57 15.62
CA SER A 163 -8.57 -32.72 16.47
C SER A 163 -7.91 -31.42 16.88
N ASP A 164 -6.59 -31.30 16.80
CA ASP A 164 -5.85 -30.07 17.10
C ASP A 164 -6.18 -29.41 18.45
N THR A 165 -6.58 -30.27 19.38
CA THR A 165 -6.87 -29.98 20.79
C THR A 165 -5.85 -30.63 21.73
N ASN A 166 -4.65 -30.95 21.23
CA ASN A 166 -3.62 -31.60 22.04
C ASN A 166 -3.08 -30.63 23.11
N PRO A 167 -2.63 -31.15 24.27
CA PRO A 167 -1.81 -30.34 25.18
C PRO A 167 -0.49 -29.94 24.52
N PRO A 168 0.19 -28.90 25.03
CA PRO A 168 1.59 -28.64 24.74
C PRO A 168 2.45 -29.89 24.96
N VAL A 169 3.25 -30.26 23.96
CA VAL A 169 4.18 -31.40 24.02
C VAL A 169 5.57 -31.00 23.54
N TYR A 170 6.57 -31.84 23.84
CA TYR A 170 7.99 -31.64 23.45
C TYR A 170 8.59 -30.28 23.86
N GLY A 171 8.00 -29.60 24.84
CA GLY A 171 8.43 -28.28 25.30
C GLY A 171 7.94 -27.11 24.45
N GLY A 172 7.11 -27.35 23.43
CA GLY A 172 6.49 -26.31 22.62
C GLY A 172 5.09 -25.95 23.13
N THR A 173 4.88 -24.69 23.52
CA THR A 173 3.57 -24.17 23.96
C THR A 173 2.59 -24.12 22.79
N TYR A 174 3.04 -23.63 21.65
CA TYR A 174 2.26 -23.50 20.42
C TYR A 174 2.86 -24.42 19.36
N HIS A 175 2.02 -25.26 18.77
CA HIS A 175 2.34 -26.10 17.62
C HIS A 175 1.06 -26.46 16.88
N HIS A 176 1.17 -27.03 15.68
CA HIS A 176 0.03 -27.21 14.79
C HIS A 176 -1.11 -28.05 15.40
N GLY A 177 -0.82 -29.04 16.26
CA GLY A 177 -1.86 -29.76 17.00
C GLY A 177 -2.48 -29.12 18.26
N THR A 178 -2.21 -27.83 18.57
CA THR A 178 -2.76 -27.12 19.77
C THR A 178 -3.75 -25.96 19.55
N PRO A 179 -4.00 -25.42 18.33
CA PRO A 179 -4.66 -24.12 18.17
C PRO A 179 -6.07 -24.09 18.78
N PHE A 180 -6.85 -25.16 18.64
CA PHE A 180 -8.22 -25.18 19.16
C PHE A 180 -8.31 -25.48 20.64
N ARG A 181 -7.30 -26.15 21.22
CA ARG A 181 -7.18 -26.20 22.68
C ARG A 181 -7.03 -24.80 23.26
N TRP A 182 -6.08 -24.04 22.73
CA TRP A 182 -5.85 -22.67 23.17
C TRP A 182 -7.04 -21.76 22.89
N ALA A 183 -7.72 -21.92 21.74
CA ALA A 183 -8.92 -21.14 21.44
C ALA A 183 -10.06 -21.37 22.46
N ILE A 184 -10.21 -22.60 22.97
CA ILE A 184 -11.14 -22.94 24.05
C ILE A 184 -10.68 -22.33 25.38
N GLU A 185 -9.42 -22.55 25.76
CA GLU A 185 -8.86 -22.09 27.04
C GLU A 185 -8.82 -20.55 27.15
N GLU A 186 -8.58 -19.85 26.04
CA GLU A 186 -8.59 -18.37 25.96
C GLU A 186 -10.00 -17.79 25.78
N GLY A 187 -11.03 -18.63 25.59
CA GLY A 187 -12.41 -18.17 25.40
C GLY A 187 -12.62 -17.35 24.11
N LEU A 188 -11.89 -17.71 23.05
CA LEU A 188 -12.00 -17.10 21.71
C LEU A 188 -13.23 -17.62 20.96
N ILE A 189 -13.59 -18.88 21.19
CA ILE A 189 -14.69 -19.57 20.53
C ILE A 189 -15.77 -19.97 21.54
N GLU A 190 -16.94 -20.34 21.05
CA GLU A 190 -17.94 -21.03 21.86
C GLU A 190 -17.88 -22.55 21.57
N PRO A 191 -17.35 -23.37 22.49
CA PRO A 191 -17.08 -24.79 22.21
C PRO A 191 -18.32 -25.59 21.79
N GLY A 192 -19.49 -25.28 22.36
CA GLY A 192 -20.77 -25.90 21.99
C GLY A 192 -21.26 -25.55 20.57
N HIS A 193 -20.62 -24.59 19.92
CA HIS A 193 -20.87 -24.16 18.54
C HIS A 193 -19.66 -24.45 17.63
N MET A 194 -18.80 -25.39 18.05
CA MET A 194 -17.68 -25.87 17.23
C MET A 194 -18.01 -27.25 16.67
N VAL A 195 -17.81 -27.43 15.36
CA VAL A 195 -17.86 -28.73 14.68
C VAL A 195 -16.47 -29.07 14.17
N GLN A 196 -16.00 -30.27 14.48
CA GLN A 196 -14.83 -30.89 13.86
C GLN A 196 -15.29 -32.00 12.93
N LEU A 197 -14.89 -31.96 11.67
CA LEU A 197 -15.33 -32.91 10.65
C LEU A 197 -14.14 -33.53 9.92
N GLY A 198 -14.15 -34.86 9.79
CA GLY A 198 -13.13 -35.61 9.06
C GLY A 198 -12.13 -36.35 9.96
N ILE A 199 -12.33 -36.28 11.28
CA ILE A 199 -11.45 -36.87 12.29
C ILE A 199 -11.28 -38.37 12.03
N ARG A 200 -10.03 -38.82 11.92
CA ARG A 200 -9.66 -40.22 11.63
C ARG A 200 -8.21 -40.50 12.03
N GLY A 201 -7.70 -41.66 11.61
CA GLY A 201 -6.31 -42.05 11.81
C GLY A 201 -6.03 -42.68 13.17
N HIS A 202 -4.75 -42.73 13.52
CA HIS A 202 -4.30 -43.41 14.73
C HIS A 202 -4.29 -42.45 15.90
N ASN A 203 -4.90 -42.92 16.97
CA ASN A 203 -5.00 -42.17 18.20
C ASN A 203 -4.02 -42.75 19.23
N PRO A 204 -3.06 -41.97 19.79
CA PRO A 204 -2.11 -42.50 20.77
C PRO A 204 -2.77 -43.00 22.06
N ARG A 205 -4.04 -42.63 22.33
CA ARG A 205 -4.85 -43.19 23.43
C ARG A 205 -6.30 -43.41 22.99
N PRO A 206 -7.03 -44.40 23.52
CA PRO A 206 -8.42 -44.68 23.12
C PRO A 206 -9.41 -43.50 23.29
N ASP A 207 -9.05 -42.52 24.11
CA ASP A 207 -9.90 -41.45 24.65
C ASP A 207 -9.44 -40.04 24.24
N SER A 208 -8.50 -39.88 23.32
CA SER A 208 -7.88 -38.57 22.99
C SER A 208 -8.85 -37.46 22.51
N LEU A 209 -10.09 -37.80 22.14
CA LEU A 209 -11.11 -36.82 21.76
C LEU A 209 -11.90 -36.30 22.98
N ASP A 210 -11.63 -36.83 24.16
CA ASP A 210 -12.34 -36.49 25.40
C ASP A 210 -12.22 -35.02 25.77
N TYR A 211 -11.08 -34.37 25.44
CA TYR A 211 -10.94 -32.94 25.68
C TYR A 211 -11.99 -32.15 24.88
N ALA A 212 -12.03 -32.34 23.56
CA ALA A 212 -12.97 -31.63 22.69
C ALA A 212 -14.42 -31.94 23.09
N ARG A 213 -14.77 -33.23 23.22
CA ARG A 213 -16.12 -33.66 23.61
C ARG A 213 -16.53 -33.18 25.00
N GLY A 214 -15.62 -33.21 25.95
CA GLY A 214 -15.84 -32.76 27.33
C GLY A 214 -16.13 -31.26 27.45
N HIS A 215 -15.67 -30.46 26.47
CA HIS A 215 -16.01 -29.03 26.37
C HIS A 215 -17.24 -28.76 25.52
N GLY A 216 -17.86 -29.78 24.92
CA GLY A 216 -19.09 -29.64 24.12
C GLY A 216 -18.86 -29.53 22.60
N VAL A 217 -17.62 -29.71 22.11
CA VAL A 217 -17.32 -29.72 20.67
C VAL A 217 -17.97 -30.92 20.00
N ARG A 218 -18.65 -30.69 18.88
CA ARG A 218 -19.22 -31.77 18.07
C ARG A 218 -18.16 -32.34 17.13
N VAL A 219 -17.70 -33.55 17.42
CA VAL A 219 -16.77 -34.28 16.56
C VAL A 219 -17.51 -35.26 15.65
N ILE A 220 -17.44 -35.06 14.33
CA ILE A 220 -17.95 -35.94 13.27
C ILE A 220 -16.73 -36.62 12.62
N THR A 221 -16.60 -37.93 12.82
CA THR A 221 -15.47 -38.69 12.22
C THR A 221 -15.63 -38.83 10.71
N ALA A 222 -14.53 -39.09 9.99
CA ALA A 222 -14.62 -39.37 8.55
C ALA A 222 -15.56 -40.54 8.24
N GLN A 223 -15.53 -41.60 9.06
CA GLN A 223 -16.44 -42.75 8.94
C GLN A 223 -17.90 -42.35 9.14
N GLU A 224 -18.18 -41.55 10.18
CA GLU A 224 -19.55 -41.06 10.45
C GLU A 224 -20.07 -40.20 9.30
N CYS A 225 -19.22 -39.35 8.71
CA CYS A 225 -19.55 -38.56 7.54
C CYS A 225 -19.88 -39.47 6.34
N ALA A 226 -19.06 -40.49 6.09
CA ALA A 226 -19.24 -41.43 4.98
C ALA A 226 -20.50 -42.31 5.11
N ASP A 227 -20.91 -42.63 6.34
CA ASP A 227 -22.08 -43.46 6.62
C ASP A 227 -23.42 -42.71 6.45
N ARG A 228 -23.38 -41.40 6.18
CA ARG A 228 -24.55 -40.52 6.12
C ARG A 228 -24.61 -39.76 4.79
N PRO A 229 -25.81 -39.43 4.29
CA PRO A 229 -25.95 -38.44 3.23
C PRO A 229 -25.31 -37.11 3.67
N LEU A 230 -24.50 -36.49 2.78
CA LEU A 230 -23.87 -35.20 3.08
C LEU A 230 -24.88 -34.10 3.48
N ALA A 231 -26.12 -34.16 2.97
CA ALA A 231 -27.17 -33.23 3.34
C ALA A 231 -27.53 -33.31 4.84
N ASP A 232 -27.51 -34.51 5.42
CA ASP A 232 -27.79 -34.73 6.84
C ASP A 232 -26.63 -34.24 7.71
N VAL A 233 -25.40 -34.45 7.24
CA VAL A 233 -24.19 -33.90 7.87
C VAL A 233 -24.22 -32.37 7.84
N ALA A 234 -24.57 -31.77 6.70
CA ALA A 234 -24.70 -30.32 6.56
C ALA A 234 -25.85 -29.74 7.40
N GLY A 235 -26.94 -30.48 7.58
CA GLY A 235 -28.03 -30.12 8.50
C GLY A 235 -27.55 -30.03 9.95
N GLU A 236 -26.82 -31.07 10.40
CA GLU A 236 -26.24 -31.08 11.74
C GLU A 236 -25.21 -29.96 11.95
N ILE A 237 -24.36 -29.68 10.95
CA ILE A 237 -23.42 -28.55 11.03
C ILE A 237 -24.17 -27.23 11.25
N ARG A 238 -25.27 -27.00 10.51
CA ARG A 238 -26.10 -25.79 10.69
C ARG A 238 -26.69 -25.71 12.09
N ASP A 239 -27.19 -26.82 12.62
CA ASP A 239 -27.81 -26.86 13.95
C ASP A 239 -26.80 -26.56 15.07
N VAL A 240 -25.58 -27.10 14.98
CA VAL A 240 -24.51 -26.86 15.97
C VAL A 240 -23.94 -25.46 15.85
N VAL A 241 -23.61 -24.99 14.65
CA VAL A 241 -23.09 -23.63 14.43
C VAL A 241 -24.11 -22.58 14.89
N GLY A 242 -25.38 -22.78 14.57
CA GLY A 242 -26.46 -21.88 14.92
C GLY A 242 -26.29 -20.48 14.30
N GLY A 243 -26.63 -19.44 15.05
CA GLY A 243 -26.61 -18.04 14.57
C GLY A 243 -25.35 -17.24 14.91
N LEU A 244 -24.31 -17.85 15.49
CA LEU A 244 -23.07 -17.14 15.83
C LEU A 244 -22.29 -16.76 14.57
N PRO A 245 -21.47 -15.70 14.60
CA PRO A 245 -20.46 -15.47 13.56
C PRO A 245 -19.57 -16.71 13.43
N LEU A 246 -19.30 -17.12 12.20
CA LEU A 246 -18.60 -18.36 11.87
C LEU A 246 -17.20 -18.08 11.36
N TYR A 247 -16.21 -18.71 11.99
CA TYR A 247 -14.88 -18.89 11.41
C TYR A 247 -14.78 -20.29 10.79
N VAL A 248 -14.29 -20.39 9.55
CA VAL A 248 -14.10 -21.68 8.88
C VAL A 248 -12.62 -21.93 8.69
N SER A 249 -12.16 -23.07 9.20
CA SER A 249 -10.77 -23.51 9.08
C SER A 249 -10.72 -24.82 8.31
N VAL A 250 -9.95 -24.84 7.22
CA VAL A 250 -9.79 -26.01 6.38
C VAL A 250 -8.34 -26.46 6.38
N ASP A 251 -8.07 -27.51 7.16
CA ASP A 251 -6.85 -28.28 7.00
C ASP A 251 -6.96 -29.12 5.73
N ILE A 252 -5.98 -29.00 4.83
CA ILE A 252 -6.00 -29.77 3.58
C ILE A 252 -5.96 -31.28 3.82
N ASP A 253 -5.44 -31.73 4.97
CA ASP A 253 -5.34 -33.14 5.31
C ASP A 253 -6.69 -33.78 5.65
N VAL A 254 -7.78 -33.01 5.77
CA VAL A 254 -9.15 -33.53 5.79
C VAL A 254 -9.46 -34.36 4.55
N VAL A 255 -8.84 -34.00 3.42
CA VAL A 255 -8.99 -34.65 2.13
C VAL A 255 -8.14 -35.91 2.08
N ASP A 256 -8.67 -36.96 1.47
CA ASP A 256 -7.90 -38.19 1.26
C ASP A 256 -6.62 -37.90 0.45
N PRO A 257 -5.45 -38.47 0.84
CA PRO A 257 -4.19 -38.30 0.14
C PRO A 257 -4.21 -38.69 -1.34
N ALA A 258 -5.21 -39.47 -1.79
CA ALA A 258 -5.45 -39.72 -3.22
C ALA A 258 -5.79 -38.44 -4.02
N HIS A 259 -6.31 -37.40 -3.35
CA HIS A 259 -6.66 -36.11 -3.95
C HIS A 259 -5.79 -34.95 -3.44
N ALA A 260 -5.25 -35.06 -2.21
CA ALA A 260 -4.40 -34.05 -1.59
C ALA A 260 -3.13 -34.67 -0.96
N PRO A 261 -2.20 -35.21 -1.76
CA PRO A 261 -1.00 -35.87 -1.23
C PRO A 261 0.00 -34.92 -0.55
N GLY A 262 -0.03 -33.62 -0.88
CA GLY A 262 0.92 -32.62 -0.42
C GLY A 262 0.53 -32.02 0.93
N THR A 263 0.76 -32.74 2.03
CA THR A 263 0.52 -32.25 3.41
C THR A 263 1.55 -32.80 4.41
N GLY A 264 1.62 -32.18 5.58
CA GLY A 264 2.46 -32.55 6.71
C GLY A 264 2.20 -33.97 7.21
N THR A 265 0.94 -34.27 7.54
CA THR A 265 0.51 -35.49 8.25
C THR A 265 -0.60 -36.23 7.50
N PRO A 266 -0.33 -36.82 6.32
CA PRO A 266 -1.38 -37.41 5.49
C PRO A 266 -2.09 -38.58 6.21
N ALA A 267 -3.42 -38.51 6.26
CA ALA A 267 -4.27 -39.53 6.86
C ALA A 267 -5.20 -40.20 5.81
N PRO A 268 -4.97 -41.46 5.41
CA PRO A 268 -5.85 -42.17 4.48
C PRO A 268 -7.28 -42.37 5.01
N GLY A 269 -8.25 -42.53 4.09
CA GLY A 269 -9.66 -42.72 4.41
C GLY A 269 -10.40 -41.40 4.66
N GLY A 270 -9.96 -40.33 3.98
CA GLY A 270 -10.52 -38.98 4.11
C GLY A 270 -11.68 -38.71 3.15
N LEU A 271 -12.13 -37.46 3.15
CA LEU A 271 -13.12 -37.00 2.19
C LEU A 271 -12.50 -36.86 0.80
N SER A 272 -13.28 -37.12 -0.24
CA SER A 272 -12.91 -36.74 -1.61
C SER A 272 -12.98 -35.23 -1.80
N SER A 273 -12.27 -34.71 -2.80
CA SER A 273 -12.34 -33.29 -3.18
C SER A 273 -13.78 -32.82 -3.45
N ARG A 274 -14.61 -33.69 -4.04
CA ARG A 274 -16.02 -33.41 -4.30
C ARG A 274 -16.84 -33.25 -3.03
N GLU A 275 -16.62 -34.10 -2.02
CA GLU A 275 -17.37 -34.05 -0.76
C GLU A 275 -17.04 -32.78 0.01
N VAL A 276 -15.76 -32.39 0.07
CA VAL A 276 -15.33 -31.13 0.71
C VAL A 276 -15.97 -29.92 0.04
N LEU A 277 -15.85 -29.78 -1.29
CA LEU A 277 -16.47 -28.67 -2.02
C LEU A 277 -18.00 -28.66 -1.86
N SER A 278 -18.64 -29.84 -1.80
CA SER A 278 -20.08 -29.95 -1.57
C SER A 278 -20.47 -29.49 -0.16
N LEU A 279 -19.68 -29.83 0.87
CA LEU A 279 -19.92 -29.38 2.23
C LEU A 279 -19.70 -27.87 2.37
N LEU A 280 -18.64 -27.32 1.78
CA LEU A 280 -18.38 -25.88 1.82
C LEU A 280 -19.55 -25.06 1.27
N SER A 281 -20.38 -25.63 0.38
CA SER A 281 -21.58 -24.95 -0.12
C SER A 281 -22.56 -24.48 0.96
N LEU A 282 -22.57 -25.11 2.15
CA LEU A 282 -23.43 -24.71 3.25
C LEU A 282 -22.95 -23.42 3.96
N VAL A 283 -21.68 -23.04 3.80
CA VAL A 283 -21.07 -21.90 4.50
C VAL A 283 -21.80 -20.59 4.21
N GLY A 284 -22.30 -20.41 3.00
CA GLY A 284 -23.09 -19.22 2.64
C GLY A 284 -24.49 -19.18 3.25
N ASP A 285 -24.97 -20.24 3.91
CA ASP A 285 -26.19 -20.19 4.73
C ASP A 285 -25.88 -19.85 6.19
N LEU A 286 -24.59 -19.73 6.51
CA LEU A 286 -24.09 -19.37 7.82
C LEU A 286 -23.65 -17.90 7.81
N ASN A 287 -23.15 -17.40 8.94
CA ASN A 287 -22.68 -16.02 9.08
C ASN A 287 -21.13 -15.96 9.05
N PRO A 288 -20.47 -16.23 7.91
CA PRO A 288 -19.01 -16.32 7.86
C PRO A 288 -18.34 -14.96 8.07
N VAL A 289 -17.27 -14.93 8.87
CA VAL A 289 -16.50 -13.72 9.20
C VAL A 289 -15.00 -13.84 8.98
N GLY A 290 -14.50 -15.04 8.67
CA GLY A 290 -13.09 -15.27 8.38
C GLY A 290 -12.83 -16.72 8.02
N PHE A 291 -11.72 -16.93 7.31
CA PHE A 291 -11.38 -18.20 6.70
C PHE A 291 -9.88 -18.47 6.76
N ASP A 292 -9.50 -19.75 6.85
CA ASP A 292 -8.15 -20.19 6.51
C ASP A 292 -8.13 -21.52 5.73
N VAL A 293 -7.07 -21.70 4.94
CA VAL A 293 -6.72 -22.95 4.25
C VAL A 293 -5.25 -23.26 4.53
N VAL A 294 -4.98 -24.29 5.31
CA VAL A 294 -3.67 -24.55 5.94
C VAL A 294 -3.08 -25.92 5.56
N GLU A 295 -1.83 -26.16 5.97
CA GLU A 295 -1.09 -27.44 5.86
C GLU A 295 -0.80 -27.96 4.44
N VAL A 296 -1.10 -27.16 3.41
CA VAL A 296 -0.67 -27.45 2.03
C VAL A 296 0.85 -27.45 1.96
N SER A 297 1.45 -28.55 1.50
CA SER A 297 2.90 -28.69 1.40
C SER A 297 3.31 -29.02 -0.04
N PRO A 298 3.67 -28.00 -0.85
CA PRO A 298 3.97 -28.18 -2.27
C PRO A 298 5.15 -29.13 -2.53
N THR A 299 6.05 -29.30 -1.55
CA THR A 299 7.24 -30.15 -1.66
C THR A 299 6.93 -31.64 -1.75
N TYR A 300 5.74 -32.07 -1.30
CA TYR A 300 5.31 -33.48 -1.33
C TYR A 300 4.25 -33.79 -2.39
N ASP A 301 3.95 -32.83 -3.27
CA ASP A 301 3.07 -33.03 -4.41
C ASP A 301 3.68 -32.41 -5.67
N HIS A 302 4.42 -33.23 -6.40
CA HIS A 302 5.06 -32.82 -7.64
C HIS A 302 4.08 -32.43 -8.75
N SER A 303 2.81 -32.84 -8.65
CA SER A 303 1.78 -32.55 -9.65
C SER A 303 1.00 -31.27 -9.37
N GLY A 304 1.16 -30.69 -8.17
CA GLY A 304 0.48 -29.45 -7.77
C GLY A 304 -1.03 -29.61 -7.51
N ILE A 305 -1.58 -30.82 -7.57
CA ILE A 305 -3.03 -31.06 -7.42
C ILE A 305 -3.57 -30.64 -6.06
N THR A 306 -2.74 -30.69 -5.01
CA THR A 306 -3.09 -30.28 -3.65
C THR A 306 -3.21 -28.75 -3.56
N ALA A 307 -2.27 -28.02 -4.17
CA ALA A 307 -2.32 -26.56 -4.23
C ALA A 307 -3.48 -26.07 -5.12
N LEU A 308 -3.76 -26.78 -6.22
CA LEU A 308 -4.94 -26.53 -7.05
C LEU A 308 -6.24 -26.74 -6.27
N LEU A 309 -6.35 -27.83 -5.51
CA LEU A 309 -7.52 -28.08 -4.67
C LEU A 309 -7.68 -27.00 -3.58
N ALA A 310 -6.59 -26.61 -2.92
CA ALA A 310 -6.60 -25.53 -1.94
C ALA A 310 -7.03 -24.19 -2.56
N ALA A 311 -6.63 -23.91 -3.80
CA ALA A 311 -7.09 -22.73 -4.53
C ALA A 311 -8.60 -22.77 -4.81
N GLU A 312 -9.14 -23.92 -5.22
CA GLU A 312 -10.60 -24.12 -5.40
C GLU A 312 -11.37 -24.02 -4.09
N ILE A 313 -10.83 -24.52 -2.97
CA ILE A 313 -11.41 -24.36 -1.64
C ILE A 313 -11.47 -22.87 -1.27
N GLY A 314 -10.36 -22.14 -1.42
CA GLY A 314 -10.34 -20.70 -1.16
C GLY A 314 -11.34 -19.93 -2.03
N ALA A 315 -11.42 -20.28 -3.32
CA ALA A 315 -12.39 -19.68 -4.24
C ALA A 315 -13.85 -19.99 -3.85
N GLU A 316 -14.14 -21.22 -3.42
CA GLU A 316 -15.44 -21.62 -2.91
C GLU A 316 -15.81 -20.82 -1.66
N LEU A 317 -14.88 -20.65 -0.71
CA LEU A 317 -15.12 -19.84 0.49
C LEU A 317 -15.44 -18.37 0.18
N LEU A 318 -14.73 -17.75 -0.78
CA LEU A 318 -15.05 -16.40 -1.27
C LEU A 318 -16.45 -16.34 -1.88
N TYR A 319 -16.81 -17.36 -2.69
CA TYR A 319 -18.13 -17.45 -3.29
C TYR A 319 -19.24 -17.60 -2.23
N GLN A 320 -19.00 -18.42 -1.20
CA GLN A 320 -19.95 -18.62 -0.12
C GLN A 320 -20.08 -17.39 0.79
N TYR A 321 -18.99 -16.65 1.02
CA TYR A 321 -19.05 -15.34 1.69
C TYR A 321 -19.94 -14.35 0.93
N ALA A 322 -19.76 -14.25 -0.39
CA ALA A 322 -20.60 -13.39 -1.23
C ALA A 322 -22.08 -13.80 -1.18
N ARG A 323 -22.36 -15.11 -1.14
CA ARG A 323 -23.72 -15.65 -1.01
C ARG A 323 -24.35 -15.33 0.35
N GLY A 324 -23.64 -15.57 1.45
CA GLY A 324 -24.18 -15.45 2.81
C GLY A 324 -24.36 -14.03 3.32
N THR A 325 -23.60 -13.08 2.80
CA THR A 325 -23.81 -11.67 3.14
C THR A 325 -25.07 -11.06 2.48
N GLY A 326 -25.77 -11.80 1.61
CA GLY A 326 -26.97 -11.32 0.91
C GLY A 326 -26.69 -10.09 0.03
N ARG A 327 -25.41 -9.78 -0.20
CA ARG A 327 -24.96 -8.65 -1.01
C ARG A 327 -25.04 -9.04 -2.47
N THR A 328 -26.25 -9.16 -3.01
CA THR A 328 -26.43 -8.76 -4.41
C THR A 328 -26.07 -7.29 -4.44
N ARG A 329 -24.93 -6.97 -5.08
CA ARG A 329 -24.53 -5.58 -5.28
C ARG A 329 -25.61 -4.91 -6.13
N THR A 330 -26.61 -4.33 -5.47
CA THR A 330 -27.34 -3.21 -6.05
C THR A 330 -26.25 -2.21 -6.36
N PRO A 331 -26.03 -1.78 -7.62
CA PRO A 331 -25.06 -0.73 -7.89
C PRO A 331 -25.41 0.38 -6.90
N ALA A 332 -24.44 0.79 -6.08
CA ALA A 332 -24.67 1.82 -5.08
C ALA A 332 -25.48 2.92 -5.78
N PRO A 333 -26.69 3.25 -5.29
CA PRO A 333 -27.46 4.28 -5.95
C PRO A 333 -26.57 5.52 -6.06
N PRO A 334 -26.60 6.26 -7.19
CA PRO A 334 -25.95 7.57 -7.21
C PRO A 334 -26.45 8.27 -5.97
N ARG A 335 -25.53 8.71 -5.07
CA ARG A 335 -25.92 9.27 -3.77
C ARG A 335 -26.95 10.36 -4.04
N THR A 336 -28.22 10.04 -3.90
CA THR A 336 -29.34 10.96 -4.01
C THR A 336 -29.27 11.82 -2.78
N GLU A 337 -29.23 13.12 -3.06
CA GLU A 337 -29.23 14.22 -2.12
C GLU A 337 -30.09 13.90 -0.89
N ALA A 338 -29.45 13.90 0.29
CA ALA A 338 -30.19 14.15 1.50
C ALA A 338 -30.70 15.60 1.41
N GLU A 339 -31.97 15.75 1.03
CA GLU A 339 -32.68 17.02 1.16
C GLU A 339 -32.72 17.45 2.65
N PRO A 340 -32.86 18.76 2.89
CA PRO A 340 -31.89 19.49 3.68
C PRO A 340 -32.15 19.47 5.18
N LYS A 341 -31.07 19.25 5.93
CA LYS A 341 -30.75 20.10 7.08
C LYS A 341 -29.27 20.52 7.05
N SER A 342 -28.85 21.51 6.27
CA SER A 342 -28.79 21.52 4.79
C SER A 342 -27.34 21.19 4.43
N GLU A 343 -26.99 19.92 4.36
CA GLU A 343 -25.59 19.49 4.51
C GLU A 343 -24.74 19.77 3.27
N GLY A 344 -23.92 20.82 3.36
CA GLY A 344 -22.78 21.06 2.49
C GLY A 344 -21.53 20.43 3.08
N SER A 345 -21.22 19.19 2.69
CA SER A 345 -19.86 18.66 2.77
C SER A 345 -19.65 17.66 1.64
N THR A 346 -19.16 18.17 0.52
CA THR A 346 -18.69 17.39 -0.62
C THR A 346 -17.55 16.46 -0.19
N MET A 347 -17.74 15.14 -0.29
CA MET A 347 -16.62 14.20 -0.15
C MET A 347 -15.68 14.35 -1.35
N SER A 348 -14.47 14.81 -1.05
CA SER A 348 -13.32 14.97 -1.94
C SER A 348 -12.92 13.62 -2.54
N LEU A 349 -12.73 13.56 -3.88
CA LEU A 349 -12.05 12.42 -4.51
C LEU A 349 -10.58 12.41 -4.05
N PRO A 350 -9.93 11.23 -3.90
CA PRO A 350 -8.52 11.20 -3.54
C PRO A 350 -7.69 11.94 -4.59
N VAL A 351 -6.81 12.82 -4.12
CA VAL A 351 -5.97 13.65 -4.98
C VAL A 351 -5.00 12.74 -5.75
N PRO A 352 -4.96 12.82 -7.10
CA PRO A 352 -4.07 11.97 -7.89
C PRO A 352 -2.59 12.29 -7.60
N SER A 353 -1.71 11.33 -7.83
CA SER A 353 -0.25 11.55 -7.85
C SER A 353 0.27 11.90 -9.24
N VAL A 354 -0.50 11.63 -10.31
CA VAL A 354 -0.12 11.93 -11.70
C VAL A 354 -1.29 12.54 -12.46
N VAL A 355 -1.05 13.64 -13.18
CA VAL A 355 -1.99 14.26 -14.12
C VAL A 355 -1.35 14.29 -15.51
N ARG A 356 -2.08 13.79 -16.52
CA ARG A 356 -1.63 13.75 -17.91
C ARG A 356 -2.32 14.86 -18.70
N LEU A 357 -1.53 15.60 -19.48
CA LEU A 357 -1.98 16.82 -20.17
C LEU A 357 -1.80 16.75 -21.69
N ASP A 358 -1.57 15.54 -22.23
CA ASP A 358 -1.30 15.31 -23.65
C ASP A 358 -2.44 15.80 -24.56
N ASP A 359 -3.70 15.68 -24.10
CA ASP A 359 -4.90 16.07 -24.86
C ASP A 359 -5.16 17.59 -24.85
N ASP A 360 -4.50 18.35 -23.97
CA ASP A 360 -4.69 19.79 -23.77
C ASP A 360 -3.57 20.65 -24.42
N ALA A 361 -2.66 20.03 -25.17
CA ALA A 361 -1.40 20.67 -25.60
C ALA A 361 -1.59 22.02 -26.32
N ASP A 362 -2.58 22.16 -27.20
CA ASP A 362 -2.83 23.40 -27.95
C ASP A 362 -3.39 24.53 -27.07
N HIS A 363 -4.33 24.20 -26.18
CA HIS A 363 -4.85 25.15 -25.19
C HIS A 363 -3.73 25.65 -24.28
N LEU A 364 -2.90 24.72 -23.79
CA LEU A 364 -1.74 25.04 -22.97
C LEU A 364 -0.75 25.95 -23.72
N ARG A 365 -0.40 25.67 -24.98
CA ARG A 365 0.46 26.56 -25.78
C ARG A 365 -0.13 27.97 -25.89
N ALA A 366 -1.45 28.11 -26.04
CA ALA A 366 -2.12 29.40 -26.10
C ALA A 366 -2.05 30.17 -24.76
N LEU A 367 -2.21 29.50 -23.62
CA LEU A 367 -2.04 30.11 -22.30
C LEU A 367 -0.62 30.63 -22.09
N ARG A 368 0.39 29.81 -22.40
CA ARG A 368 1.80 30.20 -22.32
C ARG A 368 2.11 31.46 -23.13
N ALA A 369 1.56 31.57 -24.34
CA ALA A 369 1.83 32.69 -25.25
C ALA A 369 1.41 34.06 -24.70
N ARG A 370 0.56 34.10 -23.67
CA ARG A 370 0.08 35.33 -23.02
C ARG A 370 1.03 35.87 -21.95
N LEU A 371 2.01 35.09 -21.51
CA LEU A 371 2.96 35.53 -20.49
C LEU A 371 4.02 36.49 -21.06
N PRO A 372 4.53 37.44 -20.26
CA PRO A 372 5.65 38.28 -20.65
C PRO A 372 6.86 37.47 -21.11
N ARG A 373 7.46 37.84 -22.25
CA ARG A 373 8.55 37.09 -22.88
C ARG A 373 9.88 37.13 -22.10
N VAL A 374 10.06 38.08 -21.19
CA VAL A 374 11.28 38.24 -20.40
C VAL A 374 10.87 38.36 -18.93
N PRO A 375 10.77 37.24 -18.19
CA PRO A 375 10.12 37.21 -16.88
C PRO A 375 10.86 38.02 -15.83
N ARG A 376 12.20 37.98 -15.86
CA ARG A 376 13.06 38.58 -14.82
C ARG A 376 13.16 40.11 -14.91
N LEU A 377 12.72 40.73 -16.01
CA LEU A 377 12.74 42.18 -16.17
C LEU A 377 11.73 42.88 -15.24
N ASP A 378 10.57 42.27 -15.07
CA ASP A 378 9.53 42.65 -14.11
C ASP A 378 8.90 41.38 -13.56
N LEU A 379 9.55 40.81 -12.55
CA LEU A 379 9.17 39.51 -12.01
C LEU A 379 7.80 39.56 -11.29
N SER A 380 7.49 40.69 -10.66
CA SER A 380 6.20 40.91 -9.99
C SER A 380 5.07 41.00 -11.02
N GLY A 381 5.23 41.82 -12.06
CA GLY A 381 4.26 41.91 -13.16
C GLY A 381 4.11 40.59 -13.93
N PHE A 382 5.20 39.83 -14.08
CA PHE A 382 5.17 38.49 -14.65
C PHE A 382 4.30 37.53 -13.84
N PHE A 383 4.48 37.46 -12.51
CA PHE A 383 3.67 36.59 -11.66
C PHE A 383 2.23 37.08 -11.46
N ALA A 384 1.98 38.39 -11.55
CA ALA A 384 0.62 38.94 -11.61
C ALA A 384 -0.10 38.45 -12.87
N THR A 385 0.55 38.57 -14.04
CA THR A 385 0.01 38.05 -15.31
C THR A 385 -0.19 36.54 -15.25
N ALA A 386 0.78 35.81 -14.68
CA ALA A 386 0.65 34.36 -14.52
C ALA A 386 -0.53 33.96 -13.62
N ALA A 387 -0.85 34.75 -12.59
CA ALA A 387 -2.01 34.50 -11.73
C ALA A 387 -3.34 34.68 -12.48
N GLU A 388 -3.44 35.69 -13.35
CA GLU A 388 -4.61 35.89 -14.21
C GLU A 388 -4.77 34.75 -15.21
N VAL A 389 -3.69 34.40 -15.93
CA VAL A 389 -3.71 33.32 -16.93
C VAL A 389 -3.95 31.96 -16.30
N ALA A 390 -3.46 31.71 -15.09
CA ALA A 390 -3.68 30.44 -14.36
C ALA A 390 -5.16 30.14 -14.13
N GLN A 391 -6.03 31.16 -14.12
CA GLN A 391 -7.48 30.96 -13.98
C GLN A 391 -8.10 30.22 -15.16
N GLU A 392 -7.42 30.17 -16.30
CA GLU A 392 -7.88 29.51 -17.52
C GLU A 392 -7.15 28.19 -17.80
N LEU A 393 -6.31 27.72 -16.87
CA LEU A 393 -5.79 26.34 -16.91
C LEU A 393 -6.95 25.34 -16.97
N PRO A 394 -6.74 24.16 -17.61
CA PRO A 394 -7.76 23.10 -17.67
C PRO A 394 -8.43 22.88 -16.30
N PRO A 395 -9.77 22.84 -16.22
CA PRO A 395 -10.49 22.75 -14.94
C PRO A 395 -10.04 21.57 -14.08
N GLU A 396 -9.74 20.43 -14.71
CA GLU A 396 -9.25 19.23 -14.02
C GLU A 396 -7.87 19.43 -13.42
N LEU A 397 -6.95 20.10 -14.14
CA LEU A 397 -5.63 20.47 -13.62
C LEU A 397 -5.75 21.42 -12.42
N ARG A 398 -6.56 22.48 -12.54
CA ARG A 398 -6.77 23.43 -11.43
C ARG A 398 -7.35 22.74 -10.20
N ARG A 399 -8.30 21.84 -10.40
CA ARG A 399 -8.88 21.04 -9.31
C ARG A 399 -7.81 20.17 -8.65
N ALA A 400 -7.02 19.43 -9.42
CA ALA A 400 -5.96 18.58 -8.89
C ALA A 400 -4.93 19.40 -8.08
N LEU A 401 -4.53 20.58 -8.56
CA LEU A 401 -3.62 21.48 -7.86
C LEU A 401 -4.20 22.00 -6.54
N ARG A 402 -5.48 22.38 -6.52
CA ARG A 402 -6.17 22.85 -5.31
C ARG A 402 -6.36 21.76 -4.29
N ASP A 403 -6.74 20.58 -4.73
CA ASP A 403 -6.94 19.43 -3.86
C ASP A 403 -5.58 19.00 -3.28
N PHE A 404 -4.51 18.95 -4.09
CA PHE A 404 -3.15 18.68 -3.62
C PHE A 404 -2.64 19.75 -2.65
N ARG A 405 -2.88 21.04 -2.91
CA ARG A 405 -2.54 22.13 -1.99
C ARG A 405 -3.23 21.98 -0.63
N ARG A 406 -4.49 21.55 -0.63
CA ARG A 406 -5.33 21.46 0.57
C ARG A 406 -4.99 20.23 1.40
N GLU A 407 -4.89 19.07 0.76
CA GLU A 407 -4.90 17.75 1.40
C GLU A 407 -3.57 16.99 1.22
N GLY A 408 -2.72 17.40 0.27
CA GLY A 408 -1.64 16.57 -0.25
C GLY A 408 -2.20 15.29 -0.88
N ASN A 409 -1.38 14.24 -0.94
CA ASN A 409 -1.80 12.87 -1.18
C ASN A 409 -0.88 11.90 -0.41
N THR A 410 -1.10 10.59 -0.51
CA THR A 410 -0.26 9.58 0.17
C THR A 410 1.16 9.58 -0.36
N GLU A 411 1.32 9.80 -1.67
CA GLU A 411 2.63 9.79 -2.34
C GLU A 411 3.49 11.00 -1.99
N GLY A 412 2.88 12.08 -1.51
CA GLY A 412 3.59 13.29 -1.12
C GLY A 412 4.07 14.14 -2.31
N TYR A 413 3.66 13.80 -3.53
CA TYR A 413 3.95 14.58 -4.73
C TYR A 413 2.80 14.55 -5.74
N LEU A 414 2.80 15.53 -6.63
CA LEU A 414 1.95 15.59 -7.81
C LEU A 414 2.84 15.77 -9.04
N LEU A 415 2.76 14.82 -9.98
CA LEU A 415 3.51 14.85 -11.24
C LEU A 415 2.59 15.24 -12.40
N LEU A 416 2.88 16.36 -13.03
CA LEU A 416 2.26 16.77 -14.28
C LEU A 416 3.12 16.25 -15.44
N THR A 417 2.49 15.55 -16.38
CA THR A 417 3.18 14.96 -17.55
C THR A 417 2.54 15.46 -18.84
N GLY A 418 3.33 15.53 -19.90
CA GLY A 418 2.86 15.97 -21.23
C GLY A 418 2.70 17.49 -21.37
N LEU A 419 3.34 18.30 -20.51
CA LEU A 419 3.33 19.75 -20.70
C LEU A 419 4.11 20.12 -21.99
N PRO A 420 3.61 21.06 -22.81
CA PRO A 420 4.32 21.50 -23.99
C PRO A 420 5.72 22.05 -23.65
N VAL A 421 6.75 21.44 -24.22
CA VAL A 421 8.17 21.84 -24.11
C VAL A 421 8.73 22.13 -25.52
N GLU A 422 9.81 22.89 -25.63
CA GLU A 422 10.42 23.23 -26.93
C GLU A 422 10.90 21.97 -27.69
N GLU A 423 10.40 21.76 -28.91
CA GLU A 423 10.72 20.56 -29.72
C GLU A 423 12.11 20.62 -30.41
N SER A 424 12.77 21.80 -30.50
CA SER A 424 14.08 21.89 -31.18
C SER A 424 15.04 23.04 -30.80
N GLU A 425 14.71 23.96 -29.89
CA GLU A 425 15.52 25.18 -29.64
C GLU A 425 15.72 25.54 -28.16
N LEU A 426 15.96 24.55 -27.29
CA LEU A 426 16.47 24.88 -25.96
C LEU A 426 17.88 25.47 -26.07
N PRO A 427 18.20 26.55 -25.33
CA PRO A 427 19.57 27.02 -25.19
C PRO A 427 20.51 25.92 -24.68
N THR A 428 21.82 26.19 -24.79
CA THR A 428 22.85 25.43 -24.07
C THR A 428 22.47 25.33 -22.60
N THR A 429 22.57 24.14 -22.00
CA THR A 429 22.42 23.97 -20.55
C THR A 429 23.30 25.00 -19.84
N PRO A 430 22.77 25.77 -18.88
CA PRO A 430 23.54 26.77 -18.16
C PRO A 430 24.79 26.20 -17.50
N THR A 431 25.81 27.03 -17.34
CA THR A 431 27.06 26.69 -16.64
C THR A 431 27.29 27.57 -15.40
N SER A 432 26.39 28.50 -15.12
CA SER A 432 26.49 29.46 -14.02
C SER A 432 25.12 29.92 -13.53
N THR A 433 25.06 30.26 -12.24
CA THR A 433 23.96 30.98 -11.59
C THR A 433 24.46 32.40 -11.25
N PRO A 434 23.61 33.44 -11.29
CA PRO A 434 22.18 33.42 -11.61
C PRO A 434 21.93 33.48 -13.12
N ALA A 435 20.71 33.17 -13.53
CA ALA A 435 20.30 33.34 -14.92
C ALA A 435 20.27 34.82 -15.32
N PRO A 436 20.68 35.18 -16.56
CA PRO A 436 20.61 36.56 -17.04
C PRO A 436 19.20 37.13 -16.98
N VAL A 437 19.07 38.39 -16.56
CA VAL A 437 17.77 39.09 -16.48
C VAL A 437 17.07 39.14 -17.84
N GLN A 438 17.83 39.24 -18.93
CA GLN A 438 17.31 39.31 -20.29
C GLN A 438 16.97 37.95 -20.91
N ARG A 439 17.15 36.83 -20.19
CA ARG A 439 16.86 35.50 -20.74
C ARG A 439 15.37 35.39 -21.12
N PRO A 440 15.04 35.01 -22.38
CA PRO A 440 13.67 34.78 -22.79
C PRO A 440 13.00 33.67 -21.98
N LEU A 441 11.68 33.76 -21.82
CA LEU A 441 10.85 32.79 -21.11
C LEU A 441 10.90 31.41 -21.78
N LEU A 442 11.36 30.41 -21.03
CA LEU A 442 11.32 29.01 -21.44
C LEU A 442 9.95 28.39 -21.12
N ALA A 443 9.57 27.34 -21.85
CA ALA A 443 8.28 26.66 -21.65
C ALA A 443 8.10 26.20 -20.20
N MET A 444 9.11 25.53 -19.67
CA MET A 444 9.04 24.97 -18.32
C MET A 444 9.07 26.06 -17.24
N GLU A 445 9.69 27.22 -17.48
CA GLU A 445 9.57 28.38 -16.59
C GLU A 445 8.16 28.97 -16.60
N ALA A 446 7.49 29.01 -17.76
CA ALA A 446 6.09 29.41 -17.86
C ALA A 446 5.18 28.46 -17.06
N TRP A 447 5.41 27.15 -17.15
CA TRP A 447 4.64 26.16 -16.40
C TRP A 447 4.85 26.25 -14.90
N LEU A 448 6.09 26.46 -14.46
CA LEU A 448 6.37 26.78 -13.06
C LEU A 448 5.54 27.98 -12.60
N ALA A 449 5.52 29.07 -13.37
CA ALA A 449 4.78 30.28 -13.01
C ALA A 449 3.26 30.06 -12.93
N LEU A 450 2.65 29.46 -13.96
CA LEU A 450 1.20 29.23 -14.00
C LEU A 450 0.73 28.27 -12.90
N VAL A 451 1.39 27.11 -12.80
CA VAL A 451 1.07 26.10 -11.79
C VAL A 451 1.39 26.61 -10.39
N GLY A 452 2.54 27.26 -10.22
CA GLY A 452 2.97 27.83 -8.96
C GLY A 452 2.01 28.91 -8.45
N ARG A 453 1.44 29.73 -9.33
CA ARG A 453 0.44 30.74 -8.94
C ARG A 453 -0.93 30.16 -8.59
N GLU A 454 -1.32 29.02 -9.14
CA GLU A 454 -2.51 28.30 -8.68
C GLU A 454 -2.27 27.64 -7.29
N LEU A 455 -1.03 27.24 -6.99
CA LEU A 455 -0.64 26.67 -5.68
C LEU A 455 -0.41 27.73 -4.58
N GLY A 456 0.21 28.86 -4.89
CA GLY A 456 0.61 29.86 -3.89
C GLY A 456 1.54 30.94 -4.42
N LEU A 457 2.44 31.42 -3.58
CA LEU A 457 3.37 32.52 -3.84
C LEU A 457 4.78 31.99 -4.14
N PRO A 458 5.27 32.15 -5.39
CA PRO A 458 6.68 31.99 -5.70
C PRO A 458 7.55 32.80 -4.75
N THR A 459 8.55 32.17 -4.14
CA THR A 459 9.41 32.80 -3.12
C THR A 459 10.88 32.51 -3.43
N GLY A 460 11.73 33.54 -3.37
CA GLY A 460 13.19 33.43 -3.36
C GLY A 460 13.75 33.48 -1.94
N TYR A 461 14.97 33.00 -1.75
CA TYR A 461 15.68 33.07 -0.47
C TYR A 461 16.99 33.82 -0.69
N GLN A 462 17.22 34.88 0.07
CA GLN A 462 18.25 35.87 -0.19
C GLN A 462 19.65 35.26 -0.30
N GLU A 463 19.93 34.27 0.54
CA GLU A 463 21.23 33.60 0.64
C GLU A 463 21.40 32.49 -0.40
N LEU A 464 20.31 32.00 -1.00
CA LEU A 464 20.31 30.88 -1.93
C LEU A 464 20.23 31.37 -3.37
N ARG A 465 21.17 30.92 -4.22
CA ARG A 465 21.17 31.21 -5.67
C ARG A 465 20.99 32.72 -5.95
N GLU A 466 21.68 33.55 -5.16
CA GLU A 466 21.67 35.02 -5.26
C GLU A 466 20.27 35.64 -5.14
N GLY A 467 19.39 35.05 -4.33
CA GLY A 467 18.05 35.58 -4.11
C GLY A 467 17.11 35.39 -5.30
N THR A 468 17.46 34.56 -6.28
CA THR A 468 16.62 34.36 -7.45
C THR A 468 15.47 33.39 -7.19
N VAL A 469 14.30 33.68 -7.80
CA VAL A 469 13.07 32.88 -7.66
C VAL A 469 13.01 31.73 -8.66
N LEU A 470 13.37 31.99 -9.93
CA LEU A 470 13.43 30.99 -11.00
C LEU A 470 14.86 30.49 -11.14
N GLN A 471 15.12 29.28 -10.66
CA GLN A 471 16.46 28.72 -10.49
C GLN A 471 16.73 27.60 -11.49
N ASP A 472 17.88 27.63 -12.17
CA ASP A 472 18.33 26.50 -12.98
C ASP A 472 18.97 25.43 -12.10
N VAL A 473 18.68 24.16 -12.40
CA VAL A 473 19.32 23.00 -11.78
C VAL A 473 20.01 22.20 -12.89
N TYR A 474 21.34 22.23 -12.86
CA TYR A 474 22.23 21.61 -13.83
C TYR A 474 23.48 21.09 -13.10
N PRO A 475 24.18 20.07 -13.62
CA PRO A 475 25.41 19.60 -13.00
C PRO A 475 26.52 20.65 -13.14
N SER A 476 27.35 20.80 -12.09
CA SER A 476 28.52 21.68 -12.11
C SER A 476 29.79 20.92 -11.69
N PRO A 477 30.96 21.18 -12.28
CA PRO A 477 32.21 20.58 -11.82
C PRO A 477 32.50 20.95 -10.35
N ASN A 478 32.96 19.98 -9.55
CA ASN A 478 33.28 20.14 -8.12
C ASN A 478 32.11 20.59 -7.24
N ALA A 479 30.88 20.20 -7.59
CA ALA A 479 29.71 20.46 -6.75
C ALA A 479 29.90 19.90 -5.33
N HIS A 480 29.55 20.70 -4.32
CA HIS A 480 29.48 20.25 -2.93
C HIS A 480 28.47 19.11 -2.78
N TYR A 481 28.71 18.11 -1.93
CA TYR A 481 27.88 16.88 -1.86
C TYR A 481 26.40 17.13 -1.51
N LEU A 482 26.09 18.19 -0.78
CA LEU A 482 24.71 18.64 -0.49
C LEU A 482 24.07 19.49 -1.61
N SER A 483 24.83 19.85 -2.64
CA SER A 483 24.36 20.77 -3.68
C SER A 483 23.49 20.04 -4.70
N SER A 484 22.45 20.74 -5.17
CA SER A 484 21.68 20.36 -6.37
C SER A 484 22.53 20.22 -7.64
N GLU A 485 23.75 20.77 -7.65
CA GLU A 485 24.72 20.68 -8.75
C GLU A 485 25.50 19.36 -8.80
N THR A 486 25.35 18.51 -7.78
CA THR A 486 25.94 17.17 -7.78
C THR A 486 25.48 16.36 -8.98
N SER A 487 26.26 15.36 -9.36
CA SER A 487 25.94 14.48 -10.49
C SER A 487 26.36 13.05 -10.24
N GLU A 488 27.66 12.79 -10.11
CA GLU A 488 28.19 11.42 -9.90
C GLU A 488 27.96 10.88 -8.48
N THR A 489 27.58 11.74 -7.55
CA THR A 489 27.23 11.37 -6.17
C THR A 489 25.72 11.38 -5.97
N LEU A 490 25.24 10.49 -5.10
CA LEU A 490 23.86 10.52 -4.61
C LEU A 490 23.65 11.85 -3.88
N LEU A 491 22.59 12.56 -4.24
CA LEU A 491 22.06 13.62 -3.39
C LEU A 491 21.10 12.94 -2.42
N GLU A 492 21.48 12.92 -1.14
CA GLU A 492 20.77 12.21 -0.08
C GLU A 492 19.39 12.79 0.22
N PHE A 493 18.57 12.00 0.92
CA PHE A 493 17.20 12.40 1.27
C PHE A 493 17.17 13.60 2.20
N HIS A 494 16.45 14.63 1.77
CA HIS A 494 16.23 15.83 2.56
C HIS A 494 14.88 16.48 2.26
N THR A 495 14.39 17.18 3.27
CA THR A 495 13.32 18.17 3.21
C THR A 495 13.98 19.52 2.95
N GLU A 496 13.62 20.20 1.87
CA GLU A 496 14.30 21.42 1.47
C GLU A 496 14.13 22.50 2.54
N MET A 497 15.25 23.01 3.06
CA MET A 497 15.29 24.07 4.08
C MET A 497 14.48 23.74 5.34
N ALA A 498 14.51 22.48 5.80
CA ALA A 498 13.86 22.03 7.02
C ALA A 498 14.17 22.90 8.25
N TYR A 499 15.37 23.50 8.30
CA TYR A 499 15.85 24.37 9.39
C TYR A 499 15.40 25.83 9.28
N HIS A 500 14.72 26.23 8.20
CA HIS A 500 14.31 27.63 7.98
C HIS A 500 12.86 27.87 8.41
N ARG A 501 12.61 28.92 9.19
CA ARG A 501 11.25 29.33 9.60
C ARG A 501 10.32 29.65 8.42
N HIS A 502 10.87 30.10 7.31
CA HIS A 502 10.13 30.37 6.08
C HIS A 502 10.26 29.25 5.05
N GLN A 503 10.48 28.00 5.49
CA GLN A 503 10.51 26.82 4.63
C GLN A 503 9.36 26.85 3.59
N PRO A 504 9.62 26.49 2.33
CA PRO A 504 8.57 26.48 1.32
C PRO A 504 7.66 25.27 1.51
N HIS A 505 6.39 25.45 1.13
CA HIS A 505 5.39 24.39 1.18
C HIS A 505 5.57 23.39 0.04
N PHE A 506 5.93 23.89 -1.15
CA PHE A 506 6.18 23.06 -2.31
C PHE A 506 7.53 23.37 -2.94
N VAL A 507 8.23 22.30 -3.34
CA VAL A 507 9.36 22.37 -4.26
C VAL A 507 8.85 21.91 -5.63
N MET A 508 8.97 22.78 -6.64
CA MET A 508 8.57 22.46 -8.00
C MET A 508 9.81 22.24 -8.87
N LEU A 509 9.87 21.12 -9.60
CA LEU A 509 10.95 20.76 -10.51
C LEU A 509 10.39 20.50 -11.91
N ALA A 510 10.71 21.37 -12.86
CA ALA A 510 10.23 21.32 -14.22
C ALA A 510 11.35 20.94 -15.19
N CYS A 511 11.20 19.85 -15.95
CA CYS A 511 12.26 19.30 -16.78
C CYS A 511 12.24 19.86 -18.19
N SER A 512 13.29 20.58 -18.58
CA SER A 512 13.55 20.94 -19.98
C SER A 512 14.43 19.89 -20.67
N ARG A 513 15.41 19.33 -19.95
CA ARG A 513 16.32 18.31 -20.49
C ARG A 513 16.61 17.26 -19.42
N ALA A 514 16.36 15.99 -19.73
CA ALA A 514 16.84 14.87 -18.92
C ALA A 514 18.34 14.65 -19.14
N ASP A 515 19.01 13.90 -18.27
CA ASP A 515 20.39 13.46 -18.54
C ASP A 515 20.43 12.54 -19.78
N HIS A 516 21.57 12.48 -20.46
CA HIS A 516 21.70 11.78 -21.74
C HIS A 516 21.32 10.30 -21.68
N GLU A 517 21.52 9.66 -20.52
CA GLU A 517 21.25 8.25 -20.30
C GLU A 517 19.91 7.99 -19.62
N ARG A 518 19.20 9.06 -19.22
CA ARG A 518 17.94 9.02 -18.47
C ARG A 518 18.04 8.17 -17.21
N LYS A 519 19.14 8.30 -16.48
CA LYS A 519 19.43 7.57 -15.24
C LYS A 519 19.18 8.39 -13.98
N ALA A 520 19.16 9.72 -14.08
CA ALA A 520 18.96 10.59 -12.93
C ALA A 520 17.48 10.56 -12.49
N ALA A 521 17.17 9.67 -11.56
CA ALA A 521 15.88 9.57 -10.91
C ALA A 521 15.82 10.57 -9.75
N THR A 522 14.76 11.37 -9.69
CA THR A 522 14.38 12.09 -8.48
C THR A 522 13.65 11.10 -7.58
N LEU A 523 14.19 10.84 -6.40
CA LEU A 523 13.60 9.94 -5.42
C LEU A 523 12.70 10.76 -4.49
N VAL A 524 11.57 10.20 -4.07
CA VAL A 524 10.65 10.82 -3.10
C VAL A 524 10.26 9.81 -2.02
N GLY A 525 10.32 10.23 -0.75
CA GLY A 525 9.95 9.45 0.42
C GLY A 525 8.87 10.17 1.22
N SER A 526 7.63 9.70 1.15
CA SER A 526 6.51 10.32 1.86
C SER A 526 6.42 9.85 3.30
N VAL A 527 6.25 10.78 4.23
CA VAL A 527 6.02 10.49 5.66
C VAL A 527 4.75 9.68 5.88
N ARG A 528 3.72 9.88 5.05
CA ARG A 528 2.45 9.15 5.15
C ARG A 528 2.60 7.66 4.84
N LYS A 529 3.59 7.31 4.00
CA LYS A 529 3.98 5.92 3.75
C LYS A 529 5.00 5.44 4.78
N ALA A 530 6.05 6.21 5.04
CA ALA A 530 7.13 5.79 5.94
C ALA A 530 6.61 5.49 7.34
N LEU A 531 5.69 6.31 7.87
CA LEU A 531 5.18 6.08 9.21
C LEU A 531 4.40 4.77 9.34
N THR A 532 3.82 4.19 8.29
CA THR A 532 3.15 2.88 8.38
C THR A 532 4.13 1.75 8.74
N LEU A 533 5.42 1.96 8.56
CA LEU A 533 6.51 1.02 8.88
C LEU A 533 7.22 1.34 10.21
N VAL A 534 6.86 2.45 10.86
CA VAL A 534 7.51 2.93 12.08
C VAL A 534 6.58 2.73 13.27
N ASP A 535 7.04 2.01 14.29
CA ASP A 535 6.28 1.73 15.53
C ASP A 535 5.90 3.01 16.29
N ASP A 536 4.78 2.97 17.01
CA ASP A 536 4.27 4.12 17.77
C ASP A 536 5.25 4.67 18.81
N SER A 537 6.11 3.83 19.38
CA SER A 537 7.15 4.27 20.32
C SER A 537 8.21 5.16 19.65
N VAL A 538 8.57 4.83 18.41
CA VAL A 538 9.50 5.62 17.59
C VAL A 538 8.81 6.88 17.10
N ARG A 539 7.55 6.80 16.64
CA ARG A 539 6.74 7.97 16.27
C ARG A 539 6.64 8.96 17.42
N GLU A 540 6.43 8.48 18.63
CA GLU A 540 6.38 9.33 19.83
C GLU A 540 7.75 9.95 20.13
N ALA A 541 8.85 9.21 20.00
CA ALA A 541 10.19 9.75 20.19
C ALA A 541 10.51 10.89 19.22
N LEU A 542 10.12 10.74 17.95
CA LEU A 542 10.30 11.73 16.89
C LEU A 542 9.44 13.00 17.09
N HIS A 543 8.25 12.87 17.69
CA HIS A 543 7.41 14.02 18.05
C HIS A 543 7.86 14.73 19.34
N ARG A 544 8.43 13.99 20.30
CA ARG A 544 8.63 14.50 21.67
C ARG A 544 9.79 15.48 21.79
N LYS A 545 10.87 15.28 21.04
CA LYS A 545 12.09 16.09 21.17
C LYS A 545 12.54 16.63 19.82
N PRO A 546 12.59 17.96 19.68
CA PRO A 546 13.35 18.59 18.60
C PRO A 546 14.80 18.10 18.58
N MET A 547 15.34 17.90 17.38
CA MET A 547 16.70 17.47 17.14
C MET A 547 17.56 18.63 16.66
N ARG A 548 18.87 18.54 16.91
CA ARG A 548 19.83 19.51 16.38
C ARG A 548 19.89 19.34 14.87
N CYS A 549 19.85 20.45 14.14
CA CYS A 549 19.93 20.47 12.69
C CYS A 549 20.91 21.56 12.25
N HIS A 550 21.86 21.17 11.41
CA HIS A 550 22.77 22.07 10.73
C HIS A 550 22.06 22.77 9.57
N VAL A 551 22.75 23.70 8.90
CA VAL A 551 22.20 24.41 7.73
C VAL A 551 23.07 24.18 6.50
N ASP A 552 22.45 24.21 5.33
CA ASP A 552 23.17 24.23 4.07
C ASP A 552 24.16 25.38 4.01
N MET A 553 25.24 25.17 3.26
CA MET A 553 26.33 26.15 3.13
C MET A 553 25.86 27.56 2.78
N ALA A 554 24.85 27.69 1.93
CA ALA A 554 24.32 28.98 1.51
C ALA A 554 23.84 29.83 2.70
N PHE A 555 23.30 29.20 3.75
CA PHE A 555 22.72 29.88 4.90
C PHE A 555 23.69 30.04 6.08
N ARG A 556 24.96 29.64 5.90
CA ARG A 556 26.00 29.85 6.91
C ARG A 556 26.48 31.31 6.85
N PRO A 557 26.58 32.02 8.01
CA PRO A 557 27.00 33.41 8.03
C PRO A 557 28.48 33.61 7.63
N ALA A 558 29.28 32.55 7.72
CA ALA A 558 30.66 32.48 7.22
C ALA A 558 31.00 31.01 6.88
N PRO A 559 31.99 30.73 6.01
CA PRO A 559 32.35 29.36 5.61
C PRO A 559 32.69 28.43 6.79
N ASP A 560 33.35 28.97 7.82
CA ASP A 560 33.75 28.23 9.01
C ASP A 560 32.68 28.22 10.12
N ALA A 561 31.55 28.91 9.91
CA ALA A 561 30.45 28.98 10.87
C ALA A 561 29.42 27.89 10.58
N ASP A 562 29.10 27.08 11.59
CA ASP A 562 28.13 25.98 11.47
C ASP A 562 27.02 26.15 12.53
N PRO A 563 26.05 27.04 12.28
CA PRO A 563 24.97 27.30 13.22
C PRO A 563 24.06 26.07 13.31
N VAL A 564 23.63 25.76 14.53
CA VAL A 564 22.77 24.61 14.81
C VAL A 564 21.43 25.09 15.35
N TYR A 565 20.37 24.63 14.72
CA TYR A 565 18.98 24.93 15.07
C TYR A 565 18.29 23.71 15.66
N SER A 566 17.10 23.92 16.21
CA SER A 566 16.28 22.89 16.81
C SER A 566 15.09 22.60 15.90
N VAL A 567 15.03 21.41 15.32
CA VAL A 567 14.01 21.02 14.33
C VAL A 567 13.21 19.84 14.88
N ALA A 568 11.89 20.00 14.96
CA ALA A 568 10.99 18.89 15.25
C ALA A 568 10.90 17.99 14.00
N VAL A 569 11.35 16.74 14.10
CA VAL A 569 11.38 15.82 12.96
C VAL A 569 9.96 15.47 12.52
N LEU A 570 9.08 15.20 13.49
CA LEU A 570 7.63 15.12 13.27
C LEU A 570 6.93 16.23 14.07
N ASP A 571 6.00 16.93 13.43
CA ASP A 571 5.22 18.01 14.04
C ASP A 571 3.74 17.93 13.62
N GLY A 572 2.84 18.53 14.39
CA GLY A 572 1.40 18.51 14.11
C GLY A 572 0.65 17.26 14.61
N PRO A 573 -0.48 16.89 13.98
CA PRO A 573 -1.32 15.76 14.39
C PRO A 573 -0.58 14.43 14.29
N ARG A 574 -0.81 13.51 15.25
CA ARG A 574 -0.09 12.23 15.30
C ARG A 574 -0.42 11.31 14.12
N GLU A 575 -1.64 11.42 13.60
CA GLU A 575 -2.20 10.57 12.54
C GLU A 575 -1.78 11.05 11.14
N ASP A 576 -1.39 12.32 11.00
CA ASP A 576 -0.96 12.91 9.73
C ASP A 576 0.09 14.03 9.94
N PRO A 577 1.27 13.70 10.52
CA PRO A 577 2.25 14.70 10.92
C PRO A 577 3.01 15.29 9.74
N LEU A 578 3.51 16.50 9.95
CA LEU A 578 4.50 17.12 9.08
C LEU A 578 5.87 16.47 9.33
N LEU A 579 6.72 16.49 8.32
CA LEU A 579 8.08 15.95 8.33
C LEU A 579 9.10 17.07 8.10
N ALA A 580 10.13 17.08 8.93
CA ALA A 580 11.34 17.86 8.70
C ALA A 580 12.55 16.93 8.90
N TYR A 581 13.01 16.35 7.79
CA TYR A 581 14.10 15.37 7.79
C TYR A 581 15.21 15.81 6.85
N ASP A 582 16.46 15.69 7.30
CA ASP A 582 17.63 15.83 6.45
C ASP A 582 18.67 14.82 6.92
N ARG A 583 19.05 13.90 6.03
CA ARG A 583 19.94 12.78 6.37
C ARG A 583 21.33 13.23 6.80
N GLU A 584 21.80 14.34 6.26
CA GLU A 584 23.15 14.86 6.49
C GLU A 584 23.17 15.97 7.54
N LEU A 585 22.11 16.78 7.61
CA LEU A 585 22.06 17.95 8.50
C LEU A 585 21.46 17.66 9.88
N LEU A 586 20.64 16.62 10.06
CA LEU A 586 20.16 16.25 11.39
C LEU A 586 21.26 15.57 12.22
N ASP A 587 21.54 16.13 13.39
CA ASP A 587 22.57 15.66 14.34
C ASP A 587 21.92 15.19 15.66
N PRO A 588 21.26 14.02 15.70
CA PRO A 588 20.70 13.48 16.94
C PRO A 588 21.81 13.20 17.97
N VAL A 589 21.70 13.79 19.16
CA VAL A 589 22.76 13.72 20.19
C VAL A 589 22.67 12.45 21.03
N ASP A 590 21.46 12.12 21.52
CA ASP A 590 21.24 10.99 22.41
C ASP A 590 20.93 9.69 21.63
N LEU A 591 21.23 8.54 22.24
CA LEU A 591 21.08 7.23 21.60
C LEU A 591 19.62 6.93 21.18
N PRO A 592 18.60 7.23 21.99
CA PRO A 592 17.21 7.09 21.56
C PRO A 592 16.87 7.92 20.32
N ALA A 593 17.30 9.18 20.26
CA ALA A 593 17.08 10.03 19.08
C ALA A 593 17.79 9.46 17.83
N LYS A 594 19.00 8.92 17.98
CA LYS A 594 19.74 8.26 16.89
C LYS A 594 19.00 7.03 16.36
N GLN A 595 18.51 6.18 17.26
CA GLN A 595 17.77 4.97 16.89
C GLN A 595 16.43 5.32 16.22
N ALA A 596 15.72 6.31 16.75
CA ALA A 596 14.46 6.75 16.18
C ALA A 596 14.65 7.37 14.78
N LEU A 597 15.67 8.20 14.60
CA LEU A 597 15.97 8.80 13.31
C LEU A 597 16.47 7.77 12.29
N ALA A 598 17.26 6.78 12.72
CA ALA A 598 17.69 5.67 11.87
C ALA A 598 16.49 4.83 11.40
N THR A 599 15.56 4.49 12.31
CA THR A 599 14.34 3.76 11.96
C THR A 599 13.48 4.53 10.96
N LEU A 600 13.32 5.85 11.15
CA LEU A 600 12.63 6.71 10.18
C LEU A 600 13.37 6.76 8.84
N SER A 601 14.70 6.81 8.85
CA SER A 601 15.53 6.79 7.63
C SER A 601 15.30 5.52 6.84
N ASP A 602 15.36 4.36 7.50
CA ASP A 602 15.15 3.05 6.87
C ASP A 602 13.73 2.94 6.29
N ALA A 603 12.73 3.41 7.03
CA ALA A 603 11.35 3.45 6.56
C ALA A 603 11.16 4.38 5.35
N LEU A 604 11.83 5.54 5.31
CA LEU A 604 11.81 6.43 4.15
C LEU A 604 12.49 5.80 2.93
N ASP A 605 13.57 5.05 3.12
CA ASP A 605 14.23 4.30 2.05
C ASP A 605 13.31 3.19 1.50
N GLU A 606 12.60 2.47 2.37
CA GLU A 606 11.70 1.38 1.97
C GLU A 606 10.50 1.85 1.14
N VAL A 607 9.95 3.03 1.45
CA VAL A 607 8.79 3.60 0.74
C VAL A 607 9.16 4.50 -0.44
N THR A 608 10.45 4.55 -0.79
CA THR A 608 10.98 5.44 -1.82
C THR A 608 10.39 5.14 -3.19
N GLU A 609 9.96 6.20 -3.88
CA GLU A 609 9.55 6.12 -5.28
C GLU A 609 10.52 6.86 -6.20
N PRO A 610 10.99 6.22 -7.29
CA PRO A 610 11.81 6.88 -8.29
C PRO A 610 10.94 7.56 -9.38
N VAL A 611 11.16 8.86 -9.59
CA VAL A 611 10.57 9.64 -10.67
C VAL A 611 11.63 10.04 -11.69
N LEU A 612 11.57 9.44 -12.88
CA LEU A 612 12.44 9.77 -14.01
C LEU A 612 11.84 10.92 -14.81
N LEU A 613 12.22 12.15 -14.46
CA LEU A 613 11.74 13.36 -15.12
C LEU A 613 12.20 13.46 -16.58
N LYS A 614 11.23 13.52 -17.49
CA LYS A 614 11.44 13.72 -18.92
C LYS A 614 11.09 15.16 -19.32
N PRO A 615 11.59 15.67 -20.46
CA PRO A 615 11.17 16.97 -20.96
C PRO A 615 9.65 17.09 -21.02
N GLY A 616 9.10 18.16 -20.44
CA GLY A 616 7.64 18.36 -20.32
C GLY A 616 7.03 17.82 -19.02
N ASP A 617 7.82 17.20 -18.15
CA ASP A 617 7.36 16.82 -16.80
C ASP A 617 7.58 17.98 -15.81
N LEU A 618 6.61 18.17 -14.92
CA LEU A 618 6.70 19.09 -13.78
C LEU A 618 6.28 18.34 -12.52
N LEU A 619 7.24 18.14 -11.62
CA LEU A 619 7.04 17.49 -10.31
C LEU A 619 6.82 18.55 -9.24
N ILE A 620 5.79 18.36 -8.42
CA ILE A 620 5.46 19.20 -7.26
C ILE A 620 5.60 18.31 -6.02
N VAL A 621 6.60 18.58 -5.19
CA VAL A 621 6.82 17.84 -3.93
C VAL A 621 6.18 18.61 -2.79
N ASP A 622 5.35 17.95 -1.96
CA ASP A 622 4.89 18.47 -0.68
C ASP A 622 6.05 18.45 0.32
N ASN A 623 6.73 19.58 0.42
CA ASN A 623 7.97 19.70 1.17
C ASN A 623 7.76 19.57 2.69
N TYR A 624 6.51 19.62 3.18
CA TYR A 624 6.21 19.38 4.59
C TYR A 624 5.86 17.93 4.89
N ARG A 625 5.78 17.05 3.90
CA ARG A 625 5.40 15.65 4.09
C ARG A 625 6.30 14.68 3.35
N THR A 626 7.32 15.18 2.64
CA THR A 626 8.09 14.36 1.71
C THR A 626 9.53 14.80 1.69
N THR A 627 10.43 13.83 1.82
CA THR A 627 11.85 14.01 1.52
C THR A 627 12.08 13.71 0.06
N HIS A 628 13.11 14.31 -0.51
CA HIS A 628 13.51 14.02 -1.87
C HIS A 628 15.03 13.87 -1.98
N ALA A 629 15.44 13.09 -2.97
CA ALA A 629 16.83 12.76 -3.27
C ALA A 629 17.03 12.67 -4.78
N ARG A 630 18.27 12.47 -5.24
CA ARG A 630 18.55 12.24 -6.66
C ARG A 630 19.68 11.23 -6.86
N THR A 631 19.41 10.19 -7.65
CA THR A 631 20.40 9.19 -7.99
C THR A 631 21.59 9.77 -8.79
N PRO A 632 22.75 9.09 -8.75
CA PRO A 632 23.89 9.45 -9.58
C PRO A 632 23.60 9.43 -11.09
N PHE A 633 24.25 10.34 -11.82
CA PHE A 633 24.33 10.33 -13.28
C PHE A 633 25.66 10.96 -13.75
N THR A 634 26.09 10.65 -14.97
CA THR A 634 27.36 11.15 -15.52
C THR A 634 27.10 12.30 -16.50
N PRO A 635 27.54 13.54 -16.19
CA PRO A 635 27.46 14.65 -17.13
C PRO A 635 28.45 14.46 -18.28
N ARG A 636 28.13 15.03 -19.45
CA ARG A 636 29.00 15.03 -20.63
C ARG A 636 29.71 16.37 -20.85
N TRP A 637 29.25 17.44 -20.19
CA TRP A 637 29.79 18.79 -20.35
C TRP A 637 29.74 19.29 -21.80
N ASP A 638 28.77 18.79 -22.57
CA ASP A 638 28.60 19.05 -24.00
C ASP A 638 27.60 20.18 -24.28
N GLY A 639 27.17 20.88 -23.23
CA GLY A 639 26.13 21.90 -23.29
C GLY A 639 24.71 21.35 -23.40
N LYS A 640 24.53 20.04 -23.27
CA LYS A 640 23.23 19.33 -23.32
C LYS A 640 23.02 18.44 -22.11
N ASP A 641 23.70 18.72 -21.00
CA ASP A 641 23.47 18.04 -19.73
C ASP A 641 22.05 18.27 -19.19
N ARG A 642 21.67 17.47 -18.20
CA ARG A 642 20.39 17.56 -17.49
C ARG A 642 20.12 19.02 -17.06
N TRP A 643 18.93 19.50 -17.37
CA TRP A 643 18.49 20.87 -17.08
C TRP A 643 17.05 20.87 -16.58
N LEU A 644 16.90 21.10 -15.28
CA LEU A 644 15.62 21.38 -14.65
C LEU A 644 15.52 22.85 -14.27
N HIS A 645 14.29 23.31 -14.08
CA HIS A 645 13.97 24.60 -13.48
C HIS A 645 13.32 24.34 -12.13
N ARG A 646 13.74 25.06 -11.11
CA ARG A 646 13.22 24.96 -9.75
C ARG A 646 12.57 26.26 -9.31
N MET A 647 11.45 26.14 -8.62
CA MET A 647 10.78 27.25 -7.96
C MET A 647 10.16 26.78 -6.64
N TYR A 648 10.21 27.63 -5.63
CA TYR A 648 9.63 27.37 -4.32
C TYR A 648 8.32 28.12 -4.14
N ILE A 649 7.34 27.46 -3.54
CA ILE A 649 6.02 28.04 -3.30
C ILE A 649 5.75 28.10 -1.80
N ARG A 650 5.32 29.26 -1.31
CA ARG A 650 4.70 29.40 0.01
C ARG A 650 3.20 29.61 -0.14
N VAL A 651 2.43 29.09 0.81
CA VAL A 651 0.96 29.15 0.79
C VAL A 651 0.51 30.29 1.71
N PRO A 652 -0.19 31.33 1.19
CA PRO A 652 -0.52 32.54 1.96
C PRO A 652 -1.24 32.27 3.29
N GLU A 653 -2.17 31.31 3.31
CA GLU A 653 -2.99 30.98 4.50
C GLU A 653 -2.16 30.37 5.64
N ARG A 654 -0.89 30.08 5.40
CA ARG A 654 0.06 29.47 6.34
C ARG A 654 1.27 30.38 6.62
N MET A 655 1.15 31.67 6.31
CA MET A 655 2.22 32.67 6.48
C MET A 655 1.83 33.74 7.51
N ASP A 656 2.83 34.23 8.24
CA ASP A 656 2.69 35.43 9.07
C ASP A 656 2.95 36.69 8.20
N GLY A 657 1.96 37.56 8.03
CA GLY A 657 2.09 38.87 7.38
C GLY A 657 1.69 38.93 5.91
N THR A 658 1.96 40.08 5.27
CA THR A 658 1.69 40.32 3.85
C THR A 658 2.90 39.92 3.00
N ALA A 659 2.69 39.11 1.97
CA ALA A 659 3.73 38.72 1.02
C ALA A 659 3.19 38.72 -0.41
N GLU A 660 4.05 39.05 -1.35
CA GLU A 660 3.76 39.13 -2.77
C GLU A 660 4.48 38.00 -3.54
N PRO A 661 3.93 37.54 -4.67
CA PRO A 661 4.59 36.53 -5.49
C PRO A 661 5.87 37.11 -6.10
N GLY A 662 6.99 36.43 -5.89
CA GLY A 662 8.32 36.86 -6.31
C GLY A 662 9.15 37.50 -5.19
N ASP A 663 8.61 37.64 -3.98
CA ASP A 663 9.35 38.13 -2.81
C ASP A 663 10.57 37.26 -2.50
N VAL A 664 11.62 37.93 -2.02
CA VAL A 664 12.85 37.30 -1.55
C VAL A 664 12.94 37.48 -0.04
N VAL A 665 12.95 36.37 0.70
CA VAL A 665 13.03 36.39 2.17
C VAL A 665 14.45 36.12 2.65
N GLY A 666 14.84 36.77 3.74
CA GLY A 666 16.12 36.51 4.41
C GLY A 666 16.04 35.32 5.36
N PHE A 667 17.21 34.78 5.70
CA PHE A 667 17.32 33.63 6.58
C PHE A 667 16.84 33.90 8.00
N VAL A 668 15.96 33.03 8.48
CA VAL A 668 15.50 32.97 9.88
C VAL A 668 15.45 31.50 10.23
N GLY A 669 16.33 31.06 11.14
CA GLY A 669 16.31 29.69 11.64
C GLY A 669 15.06 29.39 12.47
N ARG A 670 14.70 28.10 12.56
CA ARG A 670 13.56 27.62 13.35
C ARG A 670 13.74 27.78 14.86
#